data_AF-A0A420MKM4-F1
#
_entry.id   AF-A0A420MKM4-F1
#
_cell.length_a   1.000
_cell.length_b   1.000
_cell.length_c   1.000
_cell.angle_alpha   90.00
_cell.angle_beta   90.00
_cell.angle_gamma   90.00
#
_symmetry.space_group_name_H-M   'P 1'
#
loop_
_entity.id
_entity.type
_entity.pdbx_description
1 polymer ?
#
loop_
_entity_poly.entity_id
_entity_poly.type
_entity_poly.pdbx_seq_one_letter_code
_entity_poly.pdbx_strand_id
1 'polypeptide(L)'
;MRAVSFLILAAFYRVAYSSLVNHGATVSVNGVLYFVHPEPVGFLPSSSSLHHQGLVEFVPATIFEATDNRFDESSLNDTVKAWLAEDDVFNKGFLQAIYVKKDSDDFPGLLNYQYQGNTSSLWKEIDYSFNVPNGPYILNPSTGSLHTPYRLYLDTQGAFTQGVIPLSSGSFAPLPAALPGSSSISIGVPSRIYYTPTDDYPLAGVRIGVKDIYDVHGLKTGAGSRAYYDIYPEANGTAPALQHLLDAGAVLVGKMKTTQYAAPENVRDAIDYQAPFNPRGDGYQEVGSSSSGAGAGIASYHWLDLALGSDTGGSIRIPAEDNGIFGNRPTHGLVDLSRVIPLGPEFDTAGFLARDIEIWSTACRVMYSNLTANYTRYPKRVLTYDLPSAKDTDISDSDRVIVQFVDRLAKFLSADLATFNHTEEWSRSHPAGTPSDLQELVGSTWAVISAKQQTLLVRDPFFKDYAAAYGGRVPFVNPSTHGSWSWSDTLPSLLDEAVANKTIFKSWWDEVMLPKNAEACSESLMLYTFKNATPEYRSDYGSAMGSGGLVGVLLGLNIGFISPMAGNPDFSIPIGQVKYDSSITRHVEYLPVSIRIMAAEGCDVGMNPQSISDKSQHRACDPCRKRKVRCSRHTPLCERCSHFALTCEYSPMRTIGRPRRGQPLGYRANGVASTGAASMSPEVMDTGNFAGIMDQFLDDLGTPLPSFDMDFSTDQDDAQRQEPLPSDLFNGASMQQDQNGVYPGTTEKQVDVTPTSQNTENIATLGLSSQKCSCIELVNQHFSDIESSLETFQTLKVLKQSLASARTILECTVCFQSIKSPRTSRNVYLLGSLLSSIGSSYGDFFYIQKQRTAESSVSGTPIRLVVGQQLDARDMVELSLEGPSYIAFLQASLKGELDCLVKLGEGLATRQSQLHTEGHENCETGTSCSNTESLPTTKHPMEVCPKEVDMTTACACFRTVDQVKAAIAEAQRIISA
;
A
#
# COMPACT_ATOMS: atom_id res chain seq x y z
N MET A 1 31.84 70.34 -4.56
CA MET A 1 30.95 69.26 -5.01
C MET A 1 31.72 68.18 -5.81
N ARG A 2 32.65 67.44 -5.20
CA ARG A 2 33.31 66.26 -5.81
C ARG A 2 33.88 65.28 -4.75
N ALA A 3 33.10 64.95 -3.73
CA ALA A 3 33.54 63.99 -2.69
C ALA A 3 32.44 63.09 -2.11
N VAL A 4 31.24 63.04 -2.71
CA VAL A 4 30.11 62.24 -2.18
C VAL A 4 29.66 61.12 -3.13
N SER A 5 30.23 61.01 -4.33
CA SER A 5 29.74 60.05 -5.34
C SER A 5 30.47 58.70 -5.38
N PHE A 6 31.45 58.43 -4.49
CA PHE A 6 32.25 57.19 -4.53
C PHE A 6 31.99 56.19 -3.39
N LEU A 7 31.13 56.51 -2.41
CA LEU A 7 30.81 55.62 -1.29
C LEU A 7 29.42 54.95 -1.39
N ILE A 8 28.66 55.20 -2.46
CA ILE A 8 27.32 54.60 -2.66
C ILE A 8 27.33 53.43 -3.67
N LEU A 9 28.44 53.22 -4.40
CA LEU A 9 28.54 52.17 -5.42
C LEU A 9 29.17 50.84 -4.94
N ALA A 10 29.57 50.73 -3.66
CA ALA A 10 30.16 49.51 -3.10
C ALA A 10 29.18 48.64 -2.30
N ALA A 11 27.89 49.01 -2.22
CA ALA A 11 26.89 48.32 -1.39
C ALA A 11 25.93 47.39 -2.16
N PHE A 12 26.09 47.20 -3.47
CA PHE A 12 25.17 46.39 -4.30
C PHE A 12 25.85 45.46 -5.31
N TYR A 13 26.98 44.87 -4.96
CA TYR A 13 27.41 43.62 -5.59
C TYR A 13 27.17 42.47 -4.61
N ARG A 14 25.89 42.06 -4.46
CA ARG A 14 25.63 40.64 -4.18
C ARG A 14 26.06 39.90 -5.44
N VAL A 15 27.33 39.50 -5.49
CA VAL A 15 27.79 38.56 -6.53
C VAL A 15 26.95 37.30 -6.33
N ALA A 16 26.07 37.01 -7.28
CA ALA A 16 25.36 35.74 -7.28
C ALA A 16 26.42 34.64 -7.39
N TYR A 17 26.52 33.79 -6.37
CA TYR A 17 27.35 32.60 -6.41
C TYR A 17 26.44 31.43 -6.75
N SER A 18 26.77 30.69 -7.80
CA SER A 18 26.15 29.40 -8.09
C SER A 18 27.09 28.29 -7.63
N SER A 19 26.54 27.33 -6.88
CA SER A 19 27.21 26.08 -6.54
C SER A 19 26.43 24.92 -7.15
N LEU A 20 27.13 24.00 -7.79
CA LEU A 20 26.55 22.71 -8.15
C LEU A 20 26.31 21.91 -6.87
N VAL A 21 25.09 21.43 -6.66
CA VAL A 21 24.75 20.51 -5.57
C VAL A 21 24.46 19.16 -6.21
N ASN A 22 25.25 18.14 -5.85
CA ASN A 22 25.04 16.79 -6.36
C ASN A 22 23.97 16.09 -5.52
N HIS A 23 22.80 15.85 -6.12
CA HIS A 23 21.70 15.12 -5.48
C HIS A 23 21.65 13.64 -5.84
N GLY A 24 22.67 13.11 -6.52
CA GLY A 24 22.69 11.74 -7.04
C GLY A 24 22.10 11.66 -8.45
N ALA A 25 21.92 10.44 -8.94
CA ALA A 25 21.40 10.16 -10.27
C ALA A 25 20.41 8.99 -10.24
N THR A 26 19.56 8.88 -11.25
CA THR A 26 18.69 7.71 -11.43
C THR A 26 19.16 6.90 -12.62
N VAL A 27 19.34 5.59 -12.44
CA VAL A 27 19.77 4.65 -13.49
C VAL A 27 18.74 3.53 -13.65
N SER A 28 18.61 3.01 -14.87
CA SER A 28 17.80 1.82 -15.15
C SER A 28 18.70 0.61 -15.29
N VAL A 29 18.42 -0.46 -14.54
CA VAL A 29 19.11 -1.74 -14.61
C VAL A 29 18.07 -2.82 -14.89
N ASN A 30 18.08 -3.36 -16.12
CA ASN A 30 17.05 -4.29 -16.62
C ASN A 30 15.62 -3.75 -16.47
N GLY A 31 15.39 -2.47 -16.77
CA GLY A 31 14.06 -1.85 -16.71
C GLY A 31 13.62 -1.43 -15.30
N VAL A 32 14.37 -1.80 -14.25
CA VAL A 32 14.12 -1.35 -12.88
C VAL A 32 14.92 -0.08 -12.59
N LEU A 33 14.27 0.92 -12.01
CA LEU A 33 14.91 2.21 -11.69
C LEU A 33 15.53 2.20 -10.29
N TYR A 34 16.77 2.68 -10.23
CA TYR A 34 17.56 2.80 -9.02
C TYR A 34 18.06 4.23 -8.85
N PHE A 35 17.93 4.76 -7.65
CA PHE A 35 18.64 5.96 -7.25
C PHE A 35 20.08 5.59 -6.84
N VAL A 36 21.03 6.31 -7.43
CA VAL A 36 22.46 6.20 -7.16
C VAL A 36 22.80 7.24 -6.10
N HIS A 37 23.14 6.77 -4.91
CA HIS A 37 23.49 7.64 -3.79
C HIS A 37 24.65 8.58 -4.16
N PRO A 38 24.59 9.90 -3.87
CA PRO A 38 25.63 10.85 -4.29
C PRO A 38 26.99 10.60 -3.61
N GLU A 39 26.99 10.10 -2.38
CA GLU A 39 28.22 9.77 -1.67
C GLU A 39 28.66 8.34 -2.00
N PRO A 40 29.92 8.14 -2.46
CA PRO A 40 30.43 6.82 -2.76
C PRO A 40 30.75 6.04 -1.48
N VAL A 41 30.50 4.73 -1.50
CA VAL A 41 30.84 3.82 -0.41
C VAL A 41 32.27 3.30 -0.47
N GLY A 42 32.93 3.44 -1.63
CA GLY A 42 34.32 3.03 -1.82
C GLY A 42 34.83 3.37 -3.21
N PHE A 43 36.13 3.16 -3.44
CA PHE A 43 36.80 3.42 -4.71
C PHE A 43 37.60 2.20 -5.13
N LEU A 44 37.32 1.66 -6.30
CA LEU A 44 38.11 0.57 -6.87
C LEU A 44 39.52 1.07 -7.22
N PRO A 45 40.57 0.25 -7.02
CA PRO A 45 41.94 0.60 -7.38
C PRO A 45 42.08 0.99 -8.87
N SER A 46 43.03 1.85 -9.21
CA SER A 46 43.23 2.35 -10.60
C SER A 46 43.62 1.26 -11.59
N SER A 47 44.27 0.19 -11.14
CA SER A 47 44.51 -1.03 -11.96
C SER A 47 43.24 -1.84 -12.19
N SER A 48 42.19 -1.57 -11.41
CA SER A 48 40.92 -2.28 -11.37
C SER A 48 39.82 -1.63 -12.22
N SER A 49 39.94 -0.35 -12.58
CA SER A 49 38.94 0.35 -13.39
C SER A 49 38.85 -0.20 -14.82
N LEU A 50 37.62 -0.29 -15.32
CA LEU A 50 37.32 -0.65 -16.69
C LEU A 50 37.59 0.55 -17.60
N HIS A 51 38.69 0.54 -18.34
CA HIS A 51 38.90 1.49 -19.43
C HIS A 51 37.94 1.16 -20.59
N HIS A 52 36.71 1.67 -20.51
CA HIS A 52 35.78 1.63 -21.62
C HIS A 52 35.95 2.91 -22.46
N GLN A 53 36.27 2.73 -23.75
CA GLN A 53 36.28 3.82 -24.72
C GLN A 53 34.83 4.13 -25.14
N GLY A 54 34.10 4.87 -24.30
CA GLY A 54 32.71 5.29 -24.59
C GLY A 54 32.07 6.09 -23.45
N LEU A 55 31.04 6.89 -23.78
CA LEU A 55 30.27 7.77 -22.88
C LEU A 55 29.34 6.99 -21.91
N VAL A 56 29.81 5.93 -21.25
CA VAL A 56 29.01 5.21 -20.24
C VAL A 56 29.32 5.76 -18.85
N GLU A 57 28.38 6.49 -18.26
CA GLU A 57 28.56 7.20 -16.99
C GLU A 57 28.49 6.27 -15.76
N PHE A 58 27.71 5.18 -15.84
CA PHE A 58 27.50 4.23 -14.74
C PHE A 58 27.42 2.79 -15.24
N VAL A 59 28.02 1.86 -14.48
CA VAL A 59 28.05 0.42 -14.76
C VAL A 59 27.54 -0.35 -13.53
N PRO A 60 26.46 -1.14 -13.65
CA PRO A 60 26.04 -2.07 -12.61
C PRO A 60 27.15 -3.08 -12.30
N ALA A 61 27.47 -3.20 -11.01
CA ALA A 61 28.51 -4.08 -10.53
C ALA A 61 28.03 -4.90 -9.34
N THR A 62 28.71 -6.00 -9.05
CA THR A 62 28.48 -6.82 -7.85
C THR A 62 29.80 -7.15 -7.19
N ILE A 63 29.86 -7.01 -5.87
CA ILE A 63 31.00 -7.45 -5.06
C ILE A 63 30.63 -8.75 -4.35
N PHE A 64 31.50 -9.74 -4.49
CA PHE A 64 31.47 -10.99 -3.75
C PHE A 64 32.72 -11.11 -2.89
N GLU A 65 32.60 -11.83 -1.79
CA GLU A 65 33.70 -12.18 -0.92
C GLU A 65 33.86 -13.70 -0.92
N ALA A 66 35.04 -14.16 -1.31
CA ALA A 66 35.38 -15.57 -1.24
C ALA A 66 35.76 -15.90 0.20
N THR A 67 34.82 -16.42 0.98
CA THR A 67 35.03 -16.75 2.41
C THR A 67 35.77 -18.07 2.64
N ASP A 68 35.96 -18.88 1.59
CA ASP A 68 36.69 -20.15 1.58
C ASP A 68 37.60 -20.24 0.34
N ASN A 69 38.68 -21.03 0.40
CA ASN A 69 39.58 -21.37 -0.73
C ASN A 69 38.89 -22.16 -1.88
N ARG A 70 37.56 -22.16 -1.97
CA ARG A 70 36.74 -22.97 -2.90
C ARG A 70 35.67 -22.16 -3.66
N PHE A 71 35.77 -20.84 -3.75
CA PHE A 71 34.77 -20.06 -4.50
C PHE A 71 34.94 -20.29 -6.01
N ASP A 72 34.14 -21.20 -6.57
CA ASP A 72 34.16 -21.56 -7.99
C ASP A 72 32.88 -21.10 -8.71
N GLU A 73 32.76 -21.42 -10.01
CA GLU A 73 31.60 -21.07 -10.83
C GLU A 73 30.29 -21.61 -10.23
N SER A 74 30.32 -22.81 -9.65
CA SER A 74 29.14 -23.40 -9.00
C SER A 74 28.73 -22.59 -7.77
N SER A 75 29.69 -22.29 -6.90
CA SER A 75 29.47 -21.55 -5.64
C SER A 75 28.92 -20.16 -5.91
N LEU A 76 29.46 -19.49 -6.92
CA LEU A 76 28.99 -18.19 -7.39
C LEU A 76 27.56 -18.27 -7.96
N ASN A 77 27.27 -19.25 -8.82
CA ASN A 77 25.93 -19.41 -9.38
C ASN A 77 24.88 -19.73 -8.30
N ASP A 78 25.25 -20.55 -7.32
CA ASP A 78 24.42 -20.85 -6.15
C ASP A 78 24.17 -19.60 -5.30
N THR A 79 25.21 -18.77 -5.09
CA THR A 79 25.10 -17.50 -4.37
C THR A 79 24.17 -16.53 -5.11
N VAL A 80 24.36 -16.34 -6.41
CA VAL A 80 23.50 -15.49 -7.25
C VAL A 80 22.07 -15.98 -7.23
N LYS A 81 21.85 -17.30 -7.31
CA LYS A 81 20.51 -17.89 -7.24
C LYS A 81 19.85 -17.65 -5.88
N ALA A 82 20.61 -17.72 -4.78
CA ALA A 82 20.11 -17.40 -3.45
C ALA A 82 19.76 -15.90 -3.33
N TRP A 83 20.64 -15.01 -3.78
CA TRP A 83 20.41 -13.56 -3.76
C TRP A 83 19.21 -13.12 -4.59
N LEU A 84 19.02 -13.69 -5.79
CA LEU A 84 17.83 -13.43 -6.61
C LEU A 84 16.52 -13.93 -5.97
N ALA A 85 16.59 -14.87 -5.03
CA ALA A 85 15.42 -15.42 -4.36
C ALA A 85 15.05 -14.63 -3.09
N GLU A 86 16.04 -14.01 -2.42
CA GLU A 86 15.88 -13.36 -1.11
C GLU A 86 15.93 -11.83 -1.16
N ASP A 87 16.60 -11.25 -2.16
CA ASP A 87 16.76 -9.81 -2.31
C ASP A 87 15.91 -9.26 -3.46
N ASP A 88 15.16 -8.21 -3.17
CA ASP A 88 14.29 -7.52 -4.10
C ASP A 88 14.99 -6.34 -4.81
N VAL A 89 16.23 -6.02 -4.47
CA VAL A 89 17.02 -4.95 -5.11
C VAL A 89 17.97 -5.54 -6.15
N PHE A 90 18.61 -6.66 -5.84
CA PHE A 90 19.53 -7.37 -6.71
C PHE A 90 18.79 -8.04 -7.88
N ASN A 91 19.31 -7.84 -9.09
CA ASN A 91 18.83 -8.51 -10.29
C ASN A 91 20.01 -8.84 -11.21
N LYS A 92 19.79 -9.69 -12.22
CA LYS A 92 20.83 -10.18 -13.14
C LYS A 92 21.61 -9.07 -13.86
N GLY A 93 21.07 -7.86 -13.98
CA GLY A 93 21.77 -6.73 -14.59
C GLY A 93 22.99 -6.26 -13.79
N PHE A 94 22.99 -6.46 -12.47
CA PHE A 94 24.16 -6.18 -11.62
C PHE A 94 25.34 -7.15 -11.85
N LEU A 95 25.11 -8.23 -12.59
CA LEU A 95 26.16 -9.18 -13.00
C LEU A 95 26.98 -8.68 -14.20
N GLN A 96 26.75 -7.44 -14.69
CA GLN A 96 27.53 -6.88 -15.79
C GLN A 96 29.02 -6.72 -15.43
N ALA A 97 29.35 -6.26 -14.23
CA ALA A 97 30.71 -6.24 -13.70
C ALA A 97 30.75 -6.97 -12.36
N ILE A 98 31.68 -7.92 -12.21
CA ILE A 98 31.76 -8.73 -11.00
C ILE A 98 33.17 -8.65 -10.42
N TYR A 99 33.20 -8.27 -9.15
CA TYR A 99 34.41 -8.13 -8.36
C TYR A 99 34.41 -9.17 -7.23
N VAL A 100 35.52 -9.88 -7.07
CA VAL A 100 35.67 -10.89 -6.02
C VAL A 100 36.83 -10.51 -5.12
N LYS A 101 36.58 -10.40 -3.81
CA LYS A 101 37.60 -10.16 -2.78
C LYS A 101 38.39 -11.43 -2.47
N LYS A 102 39.72 -11.34 -2.36
CA LYS A 102 40.61 -12.50 -2.15
C LYS A 102 41.57 -12.37 -0.95
N ASP A 103 41.63 -13.41 -0.12
CA ASP A 103 42.53 -13.51 1.05
C ASP A 103 43.88 -14.21 0.73
N SER A 104 43.98 -14.98 -0.37
CA SER A 104 45.25 -15.60 -0.80
C SER A 104 45.39 -15.75 -2.33
N ASP A 105 46.63 -15.95 -2.80
CA ASP A 105 46.98 -16.03 -4.23
C ASP A 105 46.64 -17.38 -4.92
N ASP A 106 46.26 -18.42 -4.17
CA ASP A 106 45.98 -19.78 -4.68
C ASP A 106 44.49 -19.97 -5.00
N PHE A 107 43.99 -19.25 -6.02
CA PHE A 107 42.60 -19.35 -6.46
C PHE A 107 42.52 -19.85 -7.92
N PRO A 108 41.80 -20.96 -8.21
CA PRO A 108 41.61 -21.42 -9.59
C PRO A 108 40.68 -20.44 -10.31
N GLY A 109 41.26 -19.55 -11.12
CA GLY A 109 40.60 -18.36 -11.65
C GLY A 109 39.31 -18.58 -12.42
N LEU A 110 38.31 -17.74 -12.14
CA LEU A 110 37.05 -17.55 -12.90
C LEU A 110 37.26 -16.81 -14.24
N LEU A 111 38.48 -16.81 -14.79
CA LEU A 111 38.94 -15.92 -15.87
C LEU A 111 38.11 -16.00 -17.17
N ASN A 112 37.25 -17.01 -17.33
CA ASN A 112 36.40 -17.23 -18.50
C ASN A 112 34.91 -17.49 -18.16
N TYR A 113 34.45 -17.19 -16.95
CA TYR A 113 33.05 -17.49 -16.58
C TYR A 113 32.07 -16.53 -17.31
N GLN A 114 31.21 -17.11 -18.14
CA GLN A 114 30.07 -16.43 -18.75
C GLN A 114 28.81 -16.84 -18.00
N TYR A 115 28.20 -15.92 -17.27
CA TYR A 115 26.90 -16.17 -16.66
C TYR A 115 25.88 -16.45 -17.78
N GLN A 116 25.14 -17.56 -17.67
CA GLN A 116 24.23 -18.06 -18.71
C GLN A 116 23.26 -16.96 -19.21
N GLY A 117 23.55 -16.41 -20.39
CA GLY A 117 22.79 -15.36 -21.07
C GLY A 117 23.63 -14.61 -22.11
N ASN A 118 23.03 -13.72 -22.89
CA ASN A 118 23.72 -12.88 -23.89
C ASN A 118 24.63 -11.79 -23.27
N THR A 119 24.85 -11.77 -21.95
CA THR A 119 25.61 -10.74 -21.25
C THR A 119 27.01 -11.26 -20.91
N SER A 120 28.05 -10.70 -21.52
CA SER A 120 29.42 -10.98 -21.13
C SER A 120 29.75 -10.20 -19.85
N SER A 121 29.80 -10.90 -18.71
CA SER A 121 30.22 -10.32 -17.44
C SER A 121 31.71 -10.01 -17.44
N LEU A 122 32.09 -8.81 -17.02
CA LEU A 122 33.48 -8.41 -16.82
C LEU A 122 33.91 -8.79 -15.40
N TRP A 123 34.94 -9.62 -15.28
CA TRP A 123 35.39 -10.18 -13.99
C TRP A 123 36.71 -9.56 -13.54
N LYS A 124 36.82 -9.25 -12.25
CA LYS A 124 38.09 -8.78 -11.67
C LYS A 124 38.27 -9.14 -10.21
N GLU A 125 39.51 -9.48 -9.86
CA GLU A 125 39.91 -9.68 -8.47
C GLU A 125 40.20 -8.33 -7.80
N ILE A 126 39.81 -8.23 -6.53
CA ILE A 126 40.12 -7.10 -5.65
C ILE A 126 40.69 -7.61 -4.33
N ASP A 127 41.52 -6.78 -3.70
CA ASP A 127 42.15 -7.08 -2.41
C ASP A 127 41.09 -7.27 -1.32
N TYR A 128 41.27 -8.27 -0.43
CA TYR A 128 40.36 -8.51 0.69
C TYR A 128 40.29 -7.36 1.69
N SER A 129 41.35 -6.56 1.79
CA SER A 129 41.35 -5.33 2.59
C SER A 129 40.40 -4.23 2.08
N PHE A 130 39.77 -4.44 0.91
CA PHE A 130 38.75 -3.56 0.38
C PHE A 130 37.46 -3.60 1.22
N ASN A 131 37.30 -2.59 2.06
CA ASN A 131 36.24 -2.48 3.07
C ASN A 131 34.89 -2.01 2.49
N VAL A 132 34.38 -2.70 1.47
CA VAL A 132 33.02 -2.51 0.92
C VAL A 132 32.26 -3.83 1.07
N PRO A 133 31.03 -3.86 1.61
CA PRO A 133 30.28 -5.11 1.79
C PRO A 133 30.02 -5.90 0.50
N ASN A 134 29.54 -7.13 0.66
CA ASN A 134 29.02 -7.90 -0.47
C ASN A 134 27.71 -7.29 -0.96
N GLY A 135 27.46 -7.39 -2.27
CA GLY A 135 26.17 -7.03 -2.86
C GLY A 135 26.27 -6.21 -4.16
N PRO A 136 25.12 -5.70 -4.64
CA PRO A 136 25.06 -4.88 -5.84
C PRO A 136 25.65 -3.49 -5.62
N TYR A 137 26.23 -2.89 -6.64
CA TYR A 137 26.75 -1.52 -6.64
C TYR A 137 26.59 -0.87 -8.00
N ILE A 138 26.67 0.46 -8.05
CA ILE A 138 26.80 1.22 -9.29
C ILE A 138 28.21 1.81 -9.33
N LEU A 139 28.99 1.39 -10.32
CA LEU A 139 30.36 1.83 -10.55
C LEU A 139 30.36 3.02 -11.53
N ASN A 140 31.01 4.11 -11.16
CA ASN A 140 31.40 5.14 -12.12
C ASN A 140 32.79 4.80 -12.68
N PRO A 141 32.93 4.37 -13.95
CA PRO A 141 34.20 3.90 -14.50
C PRO A 141 35.24 5.00 -14.64
N SER A 142 34.82 6.27 -14.77
CA SER A 142 35.71 7.42 -14.92
C SER A 142 36.45 7.77 -13.62
N THR A 143 35.81 7.53 -12.48
CA THR A 143 36.36 7.86 -11.15
C THR A 143 36.75 6.62 -10.33
N GLY A 144 36.25 5.44 -10.70
CA GLY A 144 36.37 4.22 -9.92
C GLY A 144 35.47 4.17 -8.68
N SER A 145 34.60 5.16 -8.48
CA SER A 145 33.72 5.22 -7.31
C SER A 145 32.58 4.22 -7.39
N LEU A 146 32.27 3.59 -6.25
CA LEU A 146 31.15 2.68 -6.07
C LEU A 146 30.08 3.35 -5.23
N HIS A 147 28.84 3.24 -5.68
CA HIS A 147 27.68 3.84 -5.04
C HIS A 147 26.64 2.78 -4.73
N THR A 148 25.95 2.93 -3.61
CA THR A 148 24.84 2.06 -3.23
C THR A 148 23.62 2.35 -4.12
N PRO A 149 23.09 1.36 -4.86
CA PRO A 149 21.81 1.47 -5.53
C PRO A 149 20.65 1.36 -4.52
N TYR A 150 19.72 2.31 -4.60
CA TYR A 150 18.44 2.25 -3.92
C TYR A 150 17.36 1.98 -4.96
N ARG A 151 16.72 0.80 -4.92
CA ARG A 151 15.59 0.51 -5.81
C ARG A 151 14.46 1.48 -5.49
N LEU A 152 13.89 2.10 -6.51
CA LEU A 152 12.78 3.01 -6.36
C LEU A 152 11.45 2.24 -6.42
N TYR A 153 10.69 2.29 -5.33
CA TYR A 153 9.32 1.78 -5.25
C TYR A 153 8.31 2.92 -5.22
N LEU A 154 7.10 2.68 -5.71
CA LEU A 154 5.98 3.62 -5.57
C LEU A 154 5.26 3.42 -4.24
N ASP A 155 4.92 4.52 -3.59
CA ASP A 155 4.00 4.55 -2.46
C ASP A 155 2.54 4.58 -2.96
N THR A 156 2.04 3.45 -3.47
CA THR A 156 0.70 3.34 -4.07
C THR A 156 -0.46 3.61 -3.10
N GLN A 157 -0.26 3.37 -1.81
CA GLN A 157 -1.24 3.65 -0.76
C GLN A 157 -1.19 5.08 -0.23
N GLY A 158 -0.17 5.86 -0.61
CA GLY A 158 0.11 7.15 0.01
C GLY A 158 0.38 7.03 1.51
N ALA A 159 1.12 6.01 1.94
CA ALA A 159 1.46 5.72 3.33
C ALA A 159 2.60 6.60 3.89
N PHE A 160 3.45 7.15 3.03
CA PHE A 160 4.62 7.93 3.39
C PHE A 160 4.39 9.43 3.22
N THR A 161 5.07 10.25 4.04
CA THR A 161 5.23 11.68 3.79
C THR A 161 6.44 11.95 2.92
N GLN A 162 7.50 11.12 3.05
CA GLN A 162 8.71 11.17 2.23
C GLN A 162 9.52 9.87 2.35
N GLY A 163 10.20 9.49 1.25
CA GLY A 163 11.32 8.56 1.29
C GLY A 163 12.60 9.26 1.77
N VAL A 164 13.54 8.50 2.34
CA VAL A 164 14.77 9.07 2.92
C VAL A 164 16.01 8.29 2.51
N ILE A 165 17.16 8.95 2.58
CA ILE A 165 18.49 8.34 2.40
C ILE A 165 19.40 8.74 3.57
N PRO A 166 20.26 7.83 4.05
CA PRO A 166 21.27 8.14 5.06
C PRO A 166 22.43 8.93 4.42
N LEU A 167 23.04 9.82 5.19
CA LEU A 167 24.27 10.54 4.81
C LEU A 167 25.45 10.04 5.65
N SER A 168 26.67 10.19 5.13
CA SER A 168 27.92 9.85 5.81
C SER A 168 28.13 10.58 7.15
N SER A 169 27.44 11.71 7.36
CA SER A 169 27.39 12.45 8.63
C SER A 169 26.62 11.73 9.74
N GLY A 170 25.89 10.65 9.43
CA GLY A 170 24.94 10.00 10.35
C GLY A 170 23.58 10.71 10.43
N SER A 171 23.36 11.76 9.64
CA SER A 171 22.03 12.36 9.44
C SER A 171 21.34 11.74 8.22
N PHE A 172 20.11 12.15 7.95
CA PHE A 172 19.31 11.73 6.81
C PHE A 172 18.95 12.91 5.93
N ALA A 173 18.65 12.65 4.67
CA ALA A 173 18.08 13.62 3.73
C ALA A 173 16.82 13.04 3.06
N PRO A 174 15.87 13.90 2.63
CA PRO A 174 14.79 13.46 1.77
C PRO A 174 15.34 12.85 0.48
N LEU A 175 14.74 11.75 0.00
CA LEU A 175 15.10 11.14 -1.26
C LEU A 175 14.80 12.11 -2.42
N PRO A 176 15.82 12.56 -3.18
CA PRO A 176 15.62 13.54 -4.26
C PRO A 176 15.30 12.88 -5.60
N ALA A 177 14.58 11.74 -5.59
CA ALA A 177 14.29 10.94 -6.76
C ALA A 177 12.81 10.57 -6.81
N ALA A 178 12.26 10.58 -8.03
CA ALA A 178 10.89 10.17 -8.32
C ALA A 178 10.86 9.28 -9.56
N LEU A 179 9.94 8.32 -9.57
CA LEU A 179 9.64 7.50 -10.74
C LEU A 179 8.90 8.37 -11.78
N PRO A 180 9.41 8.47 -13.03
CA PRO A 180 8.78 9.28 -14.06
C PRO A 180 7.33 8.89 -14.33
N GLY A 181 6.46 9.87 -14.54
CA GLY A 181 5.04 9.65 -14.86
C GLY A 181 4.17 9.23 -13.66
N SER A 182 4.73 9.11 -12.46
CA SER A 182 3.97 8.76 -11.26
C SER A 182 3.47 10.00 -10.50
N SER A 183 2.24 9.92 -10.01
CA SER A 183 1.65 10.89 -9.07
C SER A 183 2.00 10.59 -7.60
N SER A 184 2.55 9.40 -7.32
CA SER A 184 2.91 8.95 -5.98
C SER A 184 4.41 9.17 -5.70
N ILE A 185 4.75 9.43 -4.44
CA ILE A 185 6.15 9.56 -4.03
C ILE A 185 6.89 8.24 -4.19
N SER A 186 8.21 8.33 -4.41
CA SER A 186 9.07 7.17 -4.50
C SER A 186 9.79 6.92 -3.18
N ILE A 187 9.97 5.65 -2.84
CA ILE A 187 10.72 5.18 -1.68
C ILE A 187 11.95 4.44 -2.19
N GLY A 188 13.12 4.91 -1.76
CA GLY A 188 14.41 4.32 -2.11
C GLY A 188 14.75 3.23 -1.11
N VAL A 189 14.96 2.01 -1.59
CA VAL A 189 15.21 0.85 -0.73
C VAL A 189 16.55 0.20 -1.09
N PRO A 190 17.49 0.06 -0.14
CA PRO A 190 18.77 -0.58 -0.40
C PRO A 190 18.67 -2.11 -0.32
N SER A 191 19.62 -2.81 -0.95
CA SER A 191 19.70 -4.27 -0.93
C SER A 191 19.86 -4.82 0.49
N ARG A 192 19.20 -5.95 0.78
CA ARG A 192 19.34 -6.71 2.04
C ARG A 192 20.71 -7.38 2.15
N ILE A 193 21.37 -7.63 1.02
CA ILE A 193 22.63 -8.38 0.93
C ILE A 193 23.77 -7.68 1.69
N TYR A 194 23.71 -6.36 1.85
CA TYR A 194 24.72 -5.61 2.62
C TYR A 194 24.72 -5.94 4.11
N TYR A 195 23.66 -6.58 4.61
CA TYR A 195 23.41 -6.72 6.03
C TYR A 195 23.38 -8.19 6.43
N THR A 196 24.02 -8.48 7.56
CA THR A 196 23.97 -9.81 8.18
C THR A 196 23.61 -9.62 9.64
N PRO A 197 22.45 -10.13 10.09
CA PRO A 197 22.07 -10.08 11.50
C PRO A 197 23.13 -10.73 12.40
N THR A 198 23.46 -10.06 13.49
CA THR A 198 24.37 -10.55 14.54
C THR A 198 23.79 -10.23 15.92
N ASP A 199 24.38 -10.75 16.99
CA ASP A 199 23.92 -10.43 18.34
C ASP A 199 24.03 -8.92 18.66
N ASP A 200 25.05 -8.24 18.11
CA ASP A 200 25.25 -6.79 18.28
C ASP A 200 24.34 -5.96 17.35
N TYR A 201 23.97 -6.51 16.18
CA TYR A 201 23.09 -5.87 15.19
C TYR A 201 21.90 -6.78 14.84
N PRO A 202 20.98 -7.02 15.80
CA PRO A 202 19.91 -8.00 15.62
C PRO A 202 18.85 -7.57 14.60
N LEU A 203 18.83 -6.29 14.20
CA LEU A 203 17.93 -5.74 13.19
C LEU A 203 18.64 -5.41 11.86
N ALA A 204 19.87 -5.88 11.66
CA ALA A 204 20.61 -5.63 10.42
C ALA A 204 19.78 -6.03 9.18
N GLY A 205 19.51 -5.07 8.30
CA GLY A 205 18.75 -5.29 7.06
C GLY A 205 17.23 -5.27 7.22
N VAL A 206 16.70 -5.10 8.43
CA VAL A 206 15.28 -4.84 8.68
C VAL A 206 14.96 -3.41 8.23
N ARG A 207 14.13 -3.29 7.21
CA ARG A 207 13.72 -2.00 6.64
C ARG A 207 12.56 -1.43 7.45
N ILE A 208 12.75 -0.25 8.01
CA ILE A 208 11.81 0.40 8.93
C ILE A 208 11.26 1.72 8.39
N GLY A 209 9.96 1.93 8.55
CA GLY A 209 9.31 3.23 8.41
C GLY A 209 8.99 3.83 9.78
N VAL A 210 9.03 5.15 9.92
CA VAL A 210 8.74 5.82 11.20
C VAL A 210 7.62 6.84 11.05
N LYS A 211 6.64 6.81 11.94
CA LYS A 211 5.55 7.80 11.99
C LYS A 211 6.09 9.24 12.03
N ASP A 212 5.46 10.16 11.32
CA ASP A 212 5.96 11.54 11.19
C ASP A 212 5.64 12.45 12.38
N ILE A 213 5.87 11.93 13.59
CA ILE A 213 5.93 12.68 14.85
C ILE A 213 7.28 12.49 15.57
N TYR A 214 8.11 11.59 15.07
CA TYR A 214 9.45 11.35 15.59
C TYR A 214 10.45 12.20 14.82
N ASP A 215 11.29 12.93 15.55
CA ASP A 215 12.43 13.60 14.96
C ASP A 215 13.44 12.61 14.41
N VAL A 216 14.00 12.95 13.26
CA VAL A 216 15.09 12.22 12.61
C VAL A 216 16.14 13.24 12.22
N HIS A 217 17.39 13.02 12.63
CA HIS A 217 18.46 13.97 12.39
C HIS A 217 18.60 14.30 10.90
N GLY A 218 18.51 15.59 10.54
CA GLY A 218 18.58 16.07 9.15
C GLY A 218 17.25 16.11 8.40
N LEU A 219 16.14 15.68 9.02
CA LEU A 219 14.81 15.73 8.43
C LEU A 219 13.88 16.64 9.23
N LYS A 220 12.91 17.27 8.56
CA LYS A 220 11.81 17.97 9.22
C LYS A 220 10.80 16.96 9.77
N THR A 221 10.08 17.35 10.82
CA THR A 221 8.95 16.59 11.39
C THR A 221 7.66 17.33 11.10
N GLY A 222 6.73 16.72 10.36
CA GLY A 222 5.51 17.39 9.91
C GLY A 222 4.34 17.31 10.88
N ALA A 223 4.28 16.27 11.74
CA ALA A 223 3.17 16.02 12.65
C ALA A 223 1.79 16.04 11.96
N GLY A 224 1.72 15.64 10.69
CA GLY A 224 0.48 15.70 9.90
C GLY A 224 -0.03 17.12 9.63
N SER A 225 0.77 18.18 9.86
CA SER A 225 0.42 19.57 9.57
C SER A 225 1.40 20.24 8.63
N ARG A 226 0.88 20.83 7.56
CA ARG A 226 1.70 21.61 6.60
C ARG A 226 2.30 22.84 7.25
N ALA A 227 1.51 23.55 8.04
CA ALA A 227 1.95 24.76 8.73
C ALA A 227 3.05 24.48 9.77
N TYR A 228 2.96 23.35 10.48
CA TYR A 228 4.00 22.91 11.41
C TYR A 228 5.29 22.55 10.63
N TYR A 229 5.15 21.75 9.57
CA TYR A 229 6.27 21.37 8.69
C TYR A 229 6.98 22.60 8.11
N ASP A 230 6.25 23.65 7.72
CA ASP A 230 6.82 24.82 7.04
C ASP A 230 7.72 25.66 7.96
N ILE A 231 7.35 25.86 9.22
CA ILE A 231 8.04 26.81 10.11
C ILE A 231 9.20 26.22 10.92
N TYR A 232 9.14 24.93 11.25
CA TYR A 232 10.20 24.31 12.04
C TYR A 232 11.32 23.84 11.12
N PRO A 233 12.61 23.97 11.51
CA PRO A 233 13.73 23.49 10.70
C PRO A 233 13.85 21.96 10.75
N GLU A 234 14.83 21.41 10.03
CA GLU A 234 15.25 20.02 10.18
C GLU A 234 15.68 19.74 11.62
N ALA A 235 15.36 18.55 12.13
CA ALA A 235 15.73 18.14 13.47
C ALA A 235 17.25 17.94 13.58
N ASN A 236 17.83 18.41 14.69
CA ASN A 236 19.26 18.30 14.97
C ASN A 236 19.67 16.99 15.68
N GLY A 237 18.75 16.01 15.74
CA GLY A 237 18.96 14.73 16.40
C GLY A 237 17.78 13.80 16.14
N THR A 238 18.00 12.51 16.36
CA THR A 238 16.99 11.47 16.18
C THR A 238 16.33 11.15 17.52
N ALA A 239 15.02 10.89 17.51
CA ALA A 239 14.29 10.46 18.71
C ALA A 239 14.87 9.15 19.27
N PRO A 240 15.10 9.02 20.60
CA PRO A 240 15.75 7.83 21.19
C PRO A 240 15.08 6.51 20.83
N ALA A 241 13.74 6.48 20.77
CA ALA A 241 12.97 5.31 20.33
C ALA A 241 13.41 4.78 18.96
N LEU A 242 13.63 5.67 17.99
CA LEU A 242 14.14 5.29 16.67
C LEU A 242 15.65 5.01 16.71
N GLN A 243 16.42 5.80 17.47
CA GLN A 243 17.87 5.65 17.55
C GLN A 243 18.28 4.24 18.02
N HIS A 244 17.60 3.68 19.03
CA HIS A 244 17.85 2.30 19.49
C HIS A 244 17.73 1.27 18.36
N LEU A 245 16.80 1.47 17.42
CA LEU A 245 16.58 0.56 16.29
C LEU A 245 17.67 0.73 15.22
N LEU A 246 18.06 1.98 14.94
CA LEU A 246 19.15 2.29 14.01
C LEU A 246 20.48 1.73 14.53
N ASP A 247 20.75 1.89 15.82
CA ASP A 247 21.96 1.37 16.47
C ASP A 247 22.01 -0.17 16.41
N ALA A 248 20.85 -0.84 16.44
CA ALA A 248 20.73 -2.28 16.24
C ALA A 248 20.77 -2.74 14.76
N GLY A 249 21.03 -1.82 13.82
CA GLY A 249 21.21 -2.11 12.40
C GLY A 249 19.97 -1.97 11.52
N ALA A 250 18.84 -1.46 12.04
CA ALA A 250 17.65 -1.23 11.23
C ALA A 250 17.89 -0.12 10.17
N VAL A 251 17.27 -0.28 9.00
CA VAL A 251 17.45 0.59 7.85
C VAL A 251 16.22 1.48 7.67
N LEU A 252 16.33 2.76 8.00
CA LEU A 252 15.24 3.72 7.80
C LEU A 252 15.01 4.00 6.31
N VAL A 253 13.79 3.77 5.82
CA VAL A 253 13.43 3.99 4.40
C VAL A 253 12.49 5.17 4.18
N GLY A 254 11.78 5.63 5.21
CA GLY A 254 10.92 6.81 5.07
C GLY A 254 10.18 7.25 6.34
N LYS A 255 9.66 8.48 6.30
CA LYS A 255 8.70 9.01 7.28
C LYS A 255 7.28 8.66 6.83
N MET A 256 6.45 8.17 7.74
CA MET A 256 5.11 7.65 7.47
C MET A 256 4.01 8.59 7.97
N LYS A 257 2.90 8.67 7.23
CA LYS A 257 1.81 9.59 7.55
C LYS A 257 1.18 9.31 8.91
N THR A 258 0.76 10.41 9.54
CA THR A 258 0.01 10.46 10.80
C THR A 258 -1.16 11.43 10.62
N THR A 259 -2.21 11.29 11.45
CA THR A 259 -3.18 12.37 11.64
C THR A 259 -2.53 13.54 12.39
N GLN A 260 -3.14 14.73 12.31
CA GLN A 260 -2.55 15.98 12.81
C GLN A 260 -2.22 15.87 14.31
N TYR A 261 -0.94 16.01 14.66
CA TYR A 261 -0.37 15.88 16.02
C TYR A 261 -0.74 14.56 16.71
N ALA A 262 -0.90 13.49 15.93
CA ALA A 262 -1.36 12.18 16.39
C ALA A 262 -2.76 12.17 17.04
N ALA A 263 -3.54 13.25 16.90
CA ALA A 263 -4.86 13.40 17.49
C ALA A 263 -5.88 12.44 16.85
N PRO A 264 -6.97 12.08 17.57
CA PRO A 264 -8.03 11.26 17.03
C PRO A 264 -8.71 11.93 15.83
N GLU A 265 -8.73 11.24 14.69
CA GLU A 265 -9.24 11.78 13.43
C GLU A 265 -9.65 10.63 12.50
N ASN A 266 -10.76 10.79 11.77
CA ASN A 266 -11.18 9.85 10.73
C ASN A 266 -10.51 10.22 9.40
N VAL A 267 -10.41 9.29 8.45
CA VAL A 267 -9.77 9.55 7.15
C VAL A 267 -10.37 10.71 6.37
N ARG A 268 -11.66 11.00 6.57
CA ARG A 268 -12.39 12.12 5.93
C ARG A 268 -12.08 13.50 6.52
N ASP A 269 -11.60 13.53 7.77
CA ASP A 269 -11.28 14.77 8.48
C ASP A 269 -9.80 15.18 8.26
N ALA A 270 -9.03 14.35 7.57
CA ALA A 270 -7.62 14.58 7.24
C ALA A 270 -7.47 15.54 6.04
N ILE A 271 -7.45 16.85 6.32
CA ILE A 271 -7.43 17.92 5.29
C ILE A 271 -6.02 18.27 4.83
N ASP A 272 -5.08 18.49 5.76
CA ASP A 272 -3.70 18.91 5.42
C ASP A 272 -2.95 17.87 4.56
N TYR A 273 -3.10 16.60 4.92
CA TYR A 273 -2.59 15.46 4.16
C TYR A 273 -3.67 14.39 4.08
N GLN A 274 -3.97 13.94 2.87
CA GLN A 274 -4.92 12.85 2.68
C GLN A 274 -4.44 11.58 3.40
N ALA A 275 -5.35 10.97 4.16
CA ALA A 275 -5.09 9.72 4.84
C ALA A 275 -4.81 8.57 3.83
N PRO A 276 -3.89 7.63 4.16
CA PRO A 276 -3.56 6.49 3.31
C PRO A 276 -4.77 5.63 2.95
N PHE A 277 -4.62 4.79 1.93
CA PHE A 277 -5.62 3.80 1.55
C PHE A 277 -5.35 2.47 2.25
N ASN A 278 -6.38 1.91 2.92
CA ASN A 278 -6.31 0.59 3.50
C ASN A 278 -6.30 -0.46 2.37
N PRO A 279 -5.29 -1.35 2.27
CA PRO A 279 -5.26 -2.37 1.22
C PRO A 279 -6.22 -3.56 1.45
N ARG A 280 -6.91 -3.61 2.60
CA ARG A 280 -7.87 -4.67 2.92
C ARG A 280 -9.26 -4.38 2.37
N GLY A 281 -10.08 -5.43 2.28
CA GLY A 281 -11.39 -5.36 1.64
C GLY A 281 -11.26 -4.90 0.19
N ASP A 282 -12.02 -3.89 -0.17
CA ASP A 282 -12.06 -3.28 -1.50
C ASP A 282 -11.07 -2.13 -1.73
N GLY A 283 -10.16 -1.86 -0.79
CA GLY A 283 -9.20 -0.76 -0.90
C GLY A 283 -9.72 0.60 -0.39
N TYR A 284 -10.99 0.68 0.03
CA TYR A 284 -11.67 1.93 0.43
C TYR A 284 -12.21 1.90 1.86
N GLN A 285 -11.73 0.96 2.68
CA GLN A 285 -12.03 0.93 4.10
C GLN A 285 -11.30 2.05 4.87
N GLU A 286 -11.79 2.39 6.05
CA GLU A 286 -11.03 3.09 7.08
C GLU A 286 -9.70 2.36 7.33
N VAL A 287 -8.63 3.14 7.55
CA VAL A 287 -7.26 2.61 7.71
C VAL A 287 -6.80 2.58 9.17
N GLY A 288 -7.63 3.10 10.07
CA GLY A 288 -7.28 3.33 11.47
C GLY A 288 -6.34 4.52 11.65
N SER A 289 -6.39 5.16 12.82
CA SER A 289 -5.59 6.33 13.14
C SER A 289 -5.04 6.27 14.58
N SER A 290 -3.97 6.99 14.92
CA SER A 290 -3.23 7.97 14.13
C SER A 290 -2.00 7.44 13.39
N SER A 291 -1.56 6.20 13.60
CA SER A 291 -0.44 5.60 12.84
C SER A 291 -0.88 5.03 11.49
N SER A 292 -1.69 5.79 10.75
CA SER A 292 -2.36 5.35 9.51
C SER A 292 -1.38 4.94 8.42
N GLY A 293 -0.28 5.69 8.25
CA GLY A 293 0.76 5.35 7.28
C GLY A 293 1.42 4.01 7.60
N ALA A 294 1.74 3.79 8.87
CA ALA A 294 2.32 2.53 9.34
C ALA A 294 1.39 1.33 9.08
N GLY A 295 0.09 1.48 9.37
CA GLY A 295 -0.93 0.46 9.10
C GLY A 295 -1.00 0.06 7.63
N ALA A 296 -1.27 1.03 6.76
CA ALA A 296 -1.36 0.79 5.31
C ALA A 296 -0.04 0.29 4.72
N GLY A 297 1.09 0.93 5.06
CA GLY A 297 2.39 0.58 4.50
C GLY A 297 2.82 -0.84 4.87
N ILE A 298 2.66 -1.25 6.13
CA ILE A 298 2.96 -2.61 6.58
C ILE A 298 1.95 -3.61 6.05
N ALA A 299 0.71 -3.24 5.70
CA ALA A 299 -0.19 -4.18 5.05
C ALA A 299 0.08 -4.35 3.55
N SER A 300 0.67 -3.35 2.88
CA SER A 300 0.86 -3.33 1.43
C SER A 300 2.25 -3.71 0.94
N TYR A 301 3.31 -3.27 1.61
CA TYR A 301 4.64 -3.27 1.03
C TYR A 301 5.51 -4.40 1.57
N HIS A 302 5.74 -5.43 0.76
CA HIS A 302 6.59 -6.57 1.12
C HIS A 302 8.04 -6.18 1.41
N TRP A 303 8.51 -5.10 0.80
CA TRP A 303 9.86 -4.56 1.03
C TRP A 303 10.00 -3.81 2.37
N LEU A 304 8.89 -3.49 3.06
CA LEU A 304 8.86 -2.85 4.36
C LEU A 304 8.59 -3.89 5.45
N ASP A 305 9.47 -4.02 6.45
CA ASP A 305 9.41 -5.10 7.43
C ASP A 305 8.72 -4.67 8.73
N LEU A 306 8.98 -3.44 9.15
CA LEU A 306 8.59 -2.92 10.46
C LEU A 306 8.21 -1.44 10.34
N ALA A 307 7.25 -0.99 11.16
CA ALA A 307 6.95 0.42 11.31
C ALA A 307 6.91 0.83 12.78
N LEU A 308 7.59 1.93 13.12
CA LEU A 308 7.53 2.57 14.43
C LEU A 308 6.37 3.56 14.48
N GLY A 309 5.39 3.29 15.35
CA GLY A 309 4.20 4.11 15.59
C GLY A 309 4.14 4.66 17.01
N SER A 310 3.02 5.27 17.38
CA SER A 310 2.73 5.68 18.76
C SER A 310 1.29 5.39 19.14
N ASP A 311 1.02 5.14 20.43
CA ASP A 311 -0.31 4.84 20.97
C ASP A 311 -0.62 5.63 22.25
N THR A 312 -1.57 6.57 22.14
CA THR A 312 -2.11 7.38 23.25
C THR A 312 -3.53 6.94 23.64
N GLY A 313 -4.29 6.41 22.68
CA GLY A 313 -5.69 6.00 22.85
C GLY A 313 -6.08 4.77 22.03
N GLY A 314 -5.15 4.21 21.24
CA GLY A 314 -5.40 3.15 20.26
C GLY A 314 -4.58 3.29 18.97
N SER A 315 -3.69 4.27 18.88
CA SER A 315 -3.08 4.67 17.61
C SER A 315 -2.07 3.70 16.99
N ILE A 316 -1.74 2.59 17.66
CA ILE A 316 -1.09 1.43 17.04
C ILE A 316 -2.09 0.29 16.88
N ARG A 317 -2.87 0.02 17.92
CA ARG A 317 -3.80 -1.11 17.97
C ARG A 317 -4.91 -1.00 16.92
N ILE A 318 -5.50 0.18 16.73
CA ILE A 318 -6.57 0.41 15.75
C ILE A 318 -6.06 0.24 14.31
N PRO A 319 -4.97 0.91 13.85
CA PRO A 319 -4.43 0.61 12.52
C PRO A 319 -3.99 -0.84 12.35
N ALA A 320 -3.51 -1.51 13.40
CA ALA A 320 -3.16 -2.93 13.33
C ALA A 320 -4.40 -3.82 13.07
N GLU A 321 -5.52 -3.56 13.77
CA GLU A 321 -6.77 -4.28 13.57
C GLU A 321 -7.37 -4.03 12.17
N ASP A 322 -7.51 -2.76 11.77
CA ASP A 322 -8.13 -2.37 10.49
C ASP A 322 -7.34 -2.89 9.28
N ASN A 323 -6.01 -3.02 9.41
CA ASN A 323 -5.15 -3.51 8.33
C ASN A 323 -4.75 -4.99 8.49
N GLY A 324 -5.21 -5.67 9.54
CA GLY A 324 -4.95 -7.10 9.76
C GLY A 324 -3.47 -7.44 9.92
N ILE A 325 -2.77 -6.71 10.79
CA ILE A 325 -1.34 -6.87 11.07
C ILE A 325 -1.09 -6.87 12.58
N PHE A 326 0.10 -7.28 13.02
CA PHE A 326 0.47 -7.23 14.43
C PHE A 326 0.71 -5.79 14.86
N GLY A 327 0.33 -5.46 16.10
CA GLY A 327 0.77 -4.21 16.72
C GLY A 327 0.76 -4.26 18.25
N ASN A 328 1.62 -3.46 18.89
CA ASN A 328 1.66 -3.34 20.35
C ASN A 328 1.70 -1.91 20.85
N ARG A 329 0.95 -1.69 21.93
CA ARG A 329 1.23 -0.66 22.92
C ARG A 329 2.01 -1.30 24.06
N PRO A 330 3.25 -0.88 24.36
CA PRO A 330 3.97 -1.40 25.53
C PRO A 330 3.43 -0.82 26.83
N THR A 331 3.97 -1.30 27.94
CA THR A 331 3.89 -0.66 29.24
C THR A 331 4.29 0.81 29.13
N HIS A 332 3.51 1.69 29.76
CA HIS A 332 3.79 3.12 29.76
C HIS A 332 5.13 3.44 30.44
N GLY A 333 5.93 4.31 29.82
CA GLY A 333 7.22 4.75 30.35
C GLY A 333 8.43 3.84 30.03
N LEU A 334 8.29 2.77 29.23
CA LEU A 334 9.42 1.90 28.87
C LEU A 334 10.44 2.49 27.89
N VAL A 335 10.05 3.55 27.18
CA VAL A 335 10.84 4.19 26.13
C VAL A 335 10.89 5.69 26.38
N ASP A 336 12.07 6.30 26.20
CA ASP A 336 12.20 7.75 26.18
C ASP A 336 11.58 8.32 24.90
N LEU A 337 10.54 9.14 25.07
CA LEU A 337 9.83 9.83 24.00
C LEU A 337 10.27 11.29 23.84
N SER A 338 11.45 11.65 24.34
CA SER A 338 12.08 12.91 23.99
C SER A 338 12.21 13.03 22.45
N ARG A 339 12.00 14.24 21.93
CA ARG A 339 11.97 14.50 20.47
C ARG A 339 10.86 13.77 19.70
N VAL A 340 9.76 13.47 20.38
CA VAL A 340 8.50 13.00 19.78
C VAL A 340 7.42 14.03 20.09
N ILE A 341 6.63 14.40 19.09
CA ILE A 341 5.51 15.34 19.29
C ILE A 341 4.46 14.70 20.22
N PRO A 342 4.16 15.30 21.39
CA PRO A 342 3.26 14.69 22.36
C PRO A 342 1.79 14.92 22.01
N LEU A 343 0.94 13.96 22.41
CA LEU A 343 -0.50 14.15 22.51
C LEU A 343 -0.91 14.22 23.98
N GLY A 344 -0.49 13.24 24.79
CA GLY A 344 -0.69 13.25 26.23
C GLY A 344 0.40 12.41 26.88
N PRO A 345 1.49 13.02 27.37
CA PRO A 345 2.62 12.28 27.96
C PRO A 345 2.23 11.28 29.06
N GLU A 346 1.10 11.50 29.72
CA GLU A 346 0.50 10.56 30.67
C GLU A 346 0.08 9.20 30.08
N PHE A 347 -0.07 9.13 28.76
CA PHE A 347 -0.56 7.95 28.04
C PHE A 347 0.38 7.50 26.92
N ASP A 348 1.13 8.43 26.33
CA ASP A 348 1.93 8.25 25.12
C ASP A 348 2.94 7.10 25.26
N THR A 349 2.95 6.22 24.26
CA THR A 349 3.90 5.10 24.14
C THR A 349 4.38 4.95 22.70
N ALA A 350 5.61 4.45 22.53
CA ALA A 350 6.16 4.04 21.24
C ALA A 350 6.01 2.52 21.07
N GLY A 351 5.58 2.06 19.91
CA GLY A 351 5.45 0.64 19.63
C GLY A 351 5.43 0.34 18.13
N PHE A 352 5.15 -0.91 17.77
CA PHE A 352 5.40 -1.38 16.41
C PHE A 352 4.14 -1.84 15.70
N LEU A 353 4.19 -1.77 14.37
CA LEU A 353 3.31 -2.49 13.46
C LEU A 353 4.17 -3.38 12.56
N ALA A 354 3.79 -4.65 12.41
CA ALA A 354 4.58 -5.64 11.68
C ALA A 354 3.70 -6.75 11.07
N ARG A 355 4.21 -7.45 10.06
CA ARG A 355 3.64 -8.71 9.55
C ARG A 355 4.37 -9.95 10.08
N ASP A 356 5.62 -9.78 10.52
CA ASP A 356 6.49 -10.86 10.99
C ASP A 356 6.64 -10.77 12.50
N ILE A 357 6.27 -11.85 13.20
CA ILE A 357 6.26 -11.91 14.66
C ILE A 357 7.68 -11.96 15.25
N GLU A 358 8.67 -12.50 14.53
CA GLU A 358 10.05 -12.62 15.00
C GLU A 358 10.77 -11.28 14.88
N ILE A 359 10.60 -10.56 13.76
CA ILE A 359 11.10 -9.19 13.61
C ILE A 359 10.46 -8.29 14.66
N TRP A 360 9.14 -8.39 14.83
CA TRP A 360 8.41 -7.64 15.85
C TRP A 360 8.91 -7.90 17.26
N SER A 361 9.10 -9.17 17.63
CA SER A 361 9.63 -9.56 18.95
C SER A 361 11.05 -9.04 19.16
N THR A 362 11.90 -9.14 18.14
CA THR A 362 13.29 -8.64 18.18
C THR A 362 13.32 -7.13 18.37
N ALA A 363 12.50 -6.39 17.63
CA ALA A 363 12.38 -4.94 17.77
C ALA A 363 11.90 -4.52 19.17
N CYS A 364 10.96 -5.27 19.76
CA CYS A 364 10.52 -5.04 21.15
C CYS A 364 11.68 -5.21 22.14
N ARG A 365 12.50 -6.26 21.99
CA ARG A 365 13.68 -6.48 22.87
C ARG A 365 14.75 -5.41 22.71
N VAL A 366 14.94 -4.88 21.51
CA VAL A 366 15.88 -3.80 21.24
C VAL A 366 15.43 -2.48 21.86
N MET A 367 14.15 -2.12 21.68
CA MET A 367 13.67 -0.79 22.06
C MET A 367 13.29 -0.69 23.55
N TYR A 368 12.72 -1.74 24.13
CA TYR A 368 12.21 -1.70 25.50
C TYR A 368 13.28 -2.08 26.53
N SER A 369 13.54 -1.17 27.46
CA SER A 369 14.44 -1.42 28.58
C SER A 369 13.76 -2.25 29.69
N ASN A 370 14.56 -2.91 30.54
CA ASN A 370 14.09 -3.58 31.78
C ASN A 370 13.01 -4.67 31.58
N LEU A 371 13.03 -5.34 30.44
CA LEU A 371 12.18 -6.49 30.20
C LEU A 371 12.61 -7.69 31.07
N THR A 372 11.95 -7.91 32.20
CA THR A 372 12.13 -9.14 32.99
C THR A 372 11.66 -10.35 32.19
N ALA A 373 12.53 -11.35 31.96
CA ALA A 373 12.23 -12.54 31.15
C ALA A 373 12.12 -13.84 31.98
N ASN A 374 12.25 -13.78 33.31
CA ASN A 374 12.30 -14.96 34.17
C ASN A 374 10.90 -15.40 34.64
N TYR A 375 10.06 -15.80 33.69
CA TYR A 375 8.76 -16.43 33.98
C TYR A 375 8.85 -17.94 33.71
N THR A 376 8.34 -18.74 34.64
CA THR A 376 8.45 -20.20 34.63
C THR A 376 7.20 -20.90 34.08
N ARG A 377 6.09 -20.17 33.91
CA ARG A 377 4.84 -20.69 33.34
C ARG A 377 4.02 -19.61 32.65
N TYR A 378 2.98 -20.03 31.92
CA TYR A 378 1.97 -19.12 31.38
C TYR A 378 0.86 -18.77 32.41
N PRO A 379 0.14 -17.64 32.23
CA PRO A 379 -1.06 -17.31 32.99
C PRO A 379 -2.11 -18.43 32.88
N LYS A 380 -2.77 -18.74 34.00
CA LYS A 380 -3.77 -19.83 34.10
C LYS A 380 -5.21 -19.32 34.13
N ARG A 381 -5.40 -18.03 33.84
CA ARG A 381 -6.71 -17.41 33.76
C ARG A 381 -6.78 -16.51 32.54
N VAL A 382 -7.88 -16.58 31.82
CA VAL A 382 -8.20 -15.72 30.69
C VAL A 382 -9.49 -14.99 31.00
N LEU A 383 -9.41 -13.66 31.06
CA LEU A 383 -10.54 -12.77 31.19
C LEU A 383 -11.04 -12.40 29.80
N THR A 384 -12.34 -12.45 29.56
CA THR A 384 -12.95 -11.94 28.32
C THR A 384 -13.82 -10.73 28.63
N TYR A 385 -13.73 -9.70 27.79
CA TYR A 385 -14.52 -8.48 27.93
C TYR A 385 -15.32 -8.23 26.67
N ASP A 386 -16.65 -8.21 26.81
CA ASP A 386 -17.63 -8.05 25.72
C ASP A 386 -17.38 -8.95 24.50
N LEU A 387 -16.78 -10.13 24.72
CA LEU A 387 -16.53 -11.11 23.67
C LEU A 387 -17.68 -12.12 23.58
N PRO A 388 -18.00 -12.57 22.35
CA PRO A 388 -18.91 -13.70 22.15
C PRO A 388 -18.36 -14.97 22.80
N SER A 389 -19.27 -15.85 23.19
CA SER A 389 -18.99 -17.15 23.81
C SER A 389 -19.58 -18.28 22.99
N ALA A 390 -19.08 -19.50 23.20
CA ALA A 390 -19.62 -20.70 22.56
C ALA A 390 -21.08 -21.02 22.97
N LYS A 391 -21.64 -20.31 23.96
CA LYS A 391 -23.03 -20.48 24.42
C LYS A 391 -24.01 -19.57 23.67
N ASP A 392 -23.51 -18.57 22.96
CA ASP A 392 -24.34 -17.62 22.25
C ASP A 392 -24.91 -18.25 20.99
N THR A 393 -26.24 -18.14 20.83
CA THR A 393 -26.99 -18.87 19.79
C THR A 393 -27.05 -18.15 18.45
N ASP A 394 -26.74 -16.85 18.41
CA ASP A 394 -26.80 -16.00 17.22
C ASP A 394 -25.54 -15.11 17.16
N ILE A 395 -24.45 -15.68 16.65
CA ILE A 395 -23.15 -15.01 16.54
C ILE A 395 -22.77 -14.82 15.07
N SER A 396 -22.13 -13.70 14.75
CA SER A 396 -21.64 -13.38 13.40
C SER A 396 -20.49 -14.30 12.98
N ASP A 397 -20.12 -14.30 11.71
CA ASP A 397 -18.95 -15.06 11.24
C ASP A 397 -17.64 -14.55 11.88
N SER A 398 -17.56 -13.25 12.19
CA SER A 398 -16.42 -12.67 12.93
C SER A 398 -16.37 -13.21 14.35
N ASP A 399 -17.52 -13.28 15.01
CA ASP A 399 -17.64 -13.82 16.37
C ASP A 399 -17.27 -15.30 16.43
N ARG A 400 -17.58 -16.09 15.40
CA ARG A 400 -17.15 -17.50 15.33
C ARG A 400 -15.63 -17.62 15.33
N VAL A 401 -14.93 -16.75 14.57
CA VAL A 401 -13.45 -16.73 14.54
C VAL A 401 -12.91 -16.39 15.93
N ILE A 402 -13.48 -15.39 16.60
CA ILE A 402 -13.10 -14.97 17.96
C ILE A 402 -13.33 -16.11 18.97
N VAL A 403 -14.52 -16.71 19.01
CA VAL A 403 -14.85 -17.81 19.93
C VAL A 403 -13.88 -18.99 19.75
N GLN A 404 -13.58 -19.35 18.50
CA GLN A 404 -12.64 -20.43 18.21
C GLN A 404 -11.23 -20.10 18.69
N PHE A 405 -10.76 -18.88 18.48
CA PHE A 405 -9.46 -18.44 18.97
C PHE A 405 -9.39 -18.48 20.50
N VAL A 406 -10.38 -17.90 21.18
CA VAL A 406 -10.44 -17.84 22.66
C VAL A 406 -10.44 -19.24 23.27
N ASP A 407 -11.25 -20.16 22.74
CA ASP A 407 -11.33 -21.55 23.23
C ASP A 407 -9.99 -22.28 23.04
N ARG A 408 -9.35 -22.13 21.87
CA ARG A 408 -8.06 -22.76 21.60
C ARG A 408 -6.94 -22.16 22.47
N LEU A 409 -6.93 -20.84 22.67
CA LEU A 409 -5.96 -20.17 23.54
C LEU A 409 -6.13 -20.63 25.00
N ALA A 410 -7.36 -20.70 25.51
CA ALA A 410 -7.63 -21.20 26.86
C ALA A 410 -7.16 -22.65 27.04
N LYS A 411 -7.42 -23.53 26.06
CA LYS A 411 -6.93 -24.92 26.06
C LYS A 411 -5.41 -24.98 26.05
N PHE A 412 -4.77 -24.17 25.20
CA PHE A 412 -3.31 -24.10 25.09
C PHE A 412 -2.68 -23.69 26.43
N LEU A 413 -3.19 -22.62 27.05
CA LEU A 413 -2.71 -22.13 28.34
C LEU A 413 -3.08 -23.08 29.50
N SER A 414 -4.02 -24.01 29.26
CA SER A 414 -4.75 -24.73 30.31
C SER A 414 -5.29 -23.76 31.34
N ALA A 415 -5.97 -22.71 30.85
CA ALA A 415 -6.45 -21.59 31.63
C ALA A 415 -7.97 -21.61 31.78
N ASP A 416 -8.45 -21.14 32.92
CA ASP A 416 -9.87 -20.95 33.18
C ASP A 416 -10.36 -19.67 32.47
N LEU A 417 -11.47 -19.79 31.74
CA LEU A 417 -12.15 -18.67 31.09
C LEU A 417 -13.16 -18.02 32.05
N ALA A 418 -13.09 -16.70 32.18
CA ALA A 418 -14.06 -15.91 32.93
C ALA A 418 -14.44 -14.65 32.17
N THR A 419 -15.75 -14.39 32.04
CA THR A 419 -16.25 -13.10 31.55
C THR A 419 -16.07 -12.05 32.62
N PHE A 420 -15.75 -10.83 32.20
CA PHE A 420 -15.44 -9.73 33.10
C PHE A 420 -16.20 -8.44 32.74
N ASN A 421 -16.68 -7.73 33.77
CA ASN A 421 -17.32 -6.43 33.67
C ASN A 421 -16.68 -5.44 34.66
N HIS A 422 -15.97 -4.43 34.14
CA HIS A 422 -15.24 -3.47 34.98
C HIS A 422 -16.15 -2.55 35.79
N THR A 423 -17.36 -2.27 35.33
CA THR A 423 -18.30 -1.41 36.06
C THR A 423 -18.82 -2.12 37.31
N GLU A 424 -19.13 -3.41 37.19
CA GLU A 424 -19.55 -4.25 38.32
C GLU A 424 -18.42 -4.43 39.34
N GLU A 425 -17.20 -4.73 38.85
CA GLU A 425 -16.06 -4.93 39.76
C GLU A 425 -15.67 -3.62 40.45
N TRP A 426 -15.68 -2.48 39.74
CA TRP A 426 -15.48 -1.17 40.34
C TRP A 426 -16.51 -0.91 41.45
N SER A 427 -17.80 -1.09 41.16
CA SER A 427 -18.88 -0.89 42.14
C SER A 427 -18.68 -1.70 43.42
N ARG A 428 -17.98 -2.84 43.34
CA ARG A 428 -17.70 -3.72 44.47
C ARG A 428 -16.39 -3.40 45.20
N SER A 429 -15.37 -2.94 44.48
CA SER A 429 -13.98 -2.92 44.96
C SER A 429 -13.29 -1.56 44.86
N HIS A 430 -14.02 -0.50 44.46
CA HIS A 430 -13.46 0.83 44.33
C HIS A 430 -12.86 1.33 45.67
N PRO A 431 -11.77 2.12 45.63
CA PRO A 431 -11.19 2.68 46.84
C PRO A 431 -12.18 3.56 47.63
N ALA A 432 -11.99 3.64 48.95
CA ALA A 432 -12.80 4.53 49.78
C ALA A 432 -12.56 6.00 49.40
N GLY A 433 -13.64 6.77 49.28
CA GLY A 433 -13.58 8.20 48.92
C GLY A 433 -13.65 8.50 47.42
N THR A 434 -13.76 7.47 46.56
CA THR A 434 -14.04 7.64 45.13
C THR A 434 -15.54 7.49 44.83
N PRO A 435 -16.03 8.02 43.70
CA PRO A 435 -17.39 7.75 43.23
C PRO A 435 -17.65 6.25 43.00
N SER A 436 -18.89 5.82 43.23
CA SER A 436 -19.32 4.44 42.98
C SER A 436 -19.46 4.13 41.49
N ASP A 437 -19.71 5.15 40.65
CA ASP A 437 -19.71 5.02 39.20
C ASP A 437 -18.30 5.30 38.66
N LEU A 438 -17.74 4.32 37.93
CA LEU A 438 -16.42 4.47 37.31
C LEU A 438 -16.40 5.60 36.27
N GLN A 439 -17.50 5.77 35.52
CA GLN A 439 -17.59 6.83 34.51
C GLN A 439 -17.57 8.21 35.15
N GLU A 440 -18.11 8.37 36.37
CA GLU A 440 -18.02 9.62 37.13
C GLU A 440 -16.57 9.95 37.50
N LEU A 441 -15.76 8.93 37.85
CA LEU A 441 -14.34 9.13 38.17
C LEU A 441 -13.49 9.46 36.94
N VAL A 442 -13.57 8.62 35.88
CA VAL A 442 -12.60 8.67 34.78
C VAL A 442 -13.19 9.01 33.41
N GLY A 443 -14.50 9.19 33.28
CA GLY A 443 -15.16 9.37 31.98
C GLY A 443 -14.68 10.59 31.18
N SER A 444 -14.21 11.65 31.84
CA SER A 444 -13.61 12.81 31.17
C SER A 444 -12.07 12.79 31.15
N THR A 445 -11.44 11.88 31.89
CA THR A 445 -10.01 11.98 32.24
C THR A 445 -9.10 11.93 31.01
N TRP A 446 -9.32 10.98 30.10
CA TRP A 446 -8.51 10.88 28.88
C TRP A 446 -8.62 12.14 28.01
N ALA A 447 -9.85 12.64 27.79
CA ALA A 447 -10.10 13.84 27.01
C ALA A 447 -9.46 15.07 27.64
N VAL A 448 -9.64 15.28 28.96
CA VAL A 448 -9.07 16.44 29.68
C VAL A 448 -7.55 16.43 29.59
N ILE A 449 -6.91 15.30 29.90
CA ILE A 449 -5.45 15.19 29.90
C ILE A 449 -4.89 15.43 28.51
N SER A 450 -5.36 14.69 27.50
CA SER A 450 -4.86 14.82 26.12
C SER A 450 -5.06 16.23 25.56
N ALA A 451 -6.25 16.82 25.74
CA ALA A 451 -6.53 18.17 25.25
C ALA A 451 -5.69 19.24 25.96
N LYS A 452 -5.60 19.21 27.30
CA LYS A 452 -4.82 20.20 28.08
C LYS A 452 -3.33 20.07 27.83
N GLN A 453 -2.78 18.86 27.86
CA GLN A 453 -1.35 18.65 27.64
C GLN A 453 -0.93 19.00 26.21
N GLN A 454 -1.68 18.57 25.19
CA GLN A 454 -1.34 18.91 23.81
C GLN A 454 -1.47 20.42 23.53
N THR A 455 -2.48 21.07 24.10
CA THR A 455 -2.60 22.53 24.03
C THR A 455 -1.34 23.22 24.57
N LEU A 456 -0.91 22.84 25.78
CA LEU A 456 0.23 23.46 26.45
C LEU A 456 1.58 23.14 25.78
N LEU A 457 1.77 21.90 25.33
CA LEU A 457 3.05 21.40 24.85
C LEU A 457 3.25 21.59 23.34
N VAL A 458 2.15 21.64 22.56
CA VAL A 458 2.21 21.72 21.10
C VAL A 458 1.54 22.99 20.60
N ARG A 459 0.24 23.20 20.85
CA ARG A 459 -0.53 24.29 20.26
C ARG A 459 0.03 25.66 20.62
N ASP A 460 0.20 25.96 21.91
CA ASP A 460 0.53 27.31 22.36
C ASP A 460 1.95 27.74 21.90
N PRO A 461 3.00 26.90 22.01
CA PRO A 461 4.30 27.18 21.39
C PRO A 461 4.20 27.33 19.87
N PHE A 462 3.50 26.41 19.19
CA PHE A 462 3.34 26.44 17.74
C PHE A 462 2.66 27.72 17.25
N PHE A 463 1.55 28.11 17.88
CA PHE A 463 0.80 29.31 17.49
C PHE A 463 1.61 30.58 17.73
N LYS A 464 2.38 30.62 18.83
CA LYS A 464 3.31 31.73 19.11
C LYS A 464 4.38 31.83 18.03
N ASP A 465 5.02 30.73 17.66
CA ASP A 465 6.09 30.69 16.66
C ASP A 465 5.54 31.02 15.26
N TYR A 466 4.38 30.45 14.90
CA TYR A 466 3.70 30.74 13.64
C TYR A 466 3.27 32.21 13.54
N ALA A 467 2.73 32.78 14.62
CA ALA A 467 2.39 34.20 14.68
C ALA A 467 3.62 35.09 14.50
N ALA A 468 4.76 34.72 15.10
CA ALA A 468 6.03 35.44 14.92
C ALA A 468 6.52 35.38 13.46
N ALA A 469 6.38 34.23 12.79
CA ALA A 469 6.81 34.04 11.40
C ALA A 469 5.87 34.72 10.37
N TYR A 470 4.56 34.78 10.65
CA TYR A 470 3.55 35.20 9.66
C TYR A 470 2.71 36.43 10.06
N GLY A 471 3.27 37.30 10.92
CA GLY A 471 2.69 38.62 11.22
C GLY A 471 1.41 38.56 12.07
N GLY A 472 1.39 37.71 13.10
CA GLY A 472 0.29 37.57 14.04
C GLY A 472 -0.84 36.63 13.60
N ARG A 473 -0.70 35.95 12.46
CA ARG A 473 -1.69 34.97 11.98
C ARG A 473 -1.66 33.68 12.79
N VAL A 474 -2.75 32.93 12.73
CA VAL A 474 -2.85 31.57 13.26
C VAL A 474 -2.84 30.54 12.12
N PRO A 475 -2.27 29.34 12.33
CA PRO A 475 -2.25 28.29 11.33
C PRO A 475 -3.61 27.59 11.21
N PHE A 476 -3.83 26.89 10.08
CA PHE A 476 -4.97 25.99 9.94
C PHE A 476 -4.77 24.73 10.80
N VAL A 477 -5.89 24.19 11.31
CA VAL A 477 -5.93 23.00 12.17
C VAL A 477 -7.11 22.15 11.71
N ASN A 478 -6.92 20.84 11.58
CA ASN A 478 -7.97 19.94 11.15
C ASN A 478 -9.15 19.94 12.15
N PRO A 479 -10.39 19.63 11.70
CA PRO A 479 -11.60 19.80 12.51
C PRO A 479 -11.56 19.13 13.89
N SER A 480 -11.10 17.88 13.97
CA SER A 480 -11.02 17.11 15.22
C SER A 480 -10.03 17.74 16.21
N THR A 481 -8.79 18.00 15.78
CA THR A 481 -7.77 18.64 16.62
C THR A 481 -8.23 20.03 17.07
N HIS A 482 -8.80 20.82 16.15
CA HIS A 482 -9.32 22.15 16.46
C HIS A 482 -10.44 22.10 17.51
N GLY A 483 -11.37 21.14 17.39
CA GLY A 483 -12.46 20.96 18.33
C GLY A 483 -11.97 20.57 19.74
N SER A 484 -11.00 19.66 19.83
CA SER A 484 -10.37 19.27 21.11
C SER A 484 -9.67 20.45 21.79
N TRP A 485 -8.87 21.22 21.04
CA TRP A 485 -8.20 22.42 21.59
C TRP A 485 -9.18 23.52 21.98
N SER A 486 -10.24 23.73 21.19
CA SER A 486 -11.29 24.71 21.51
C SER A 486 -12.03 24.32 22.79
N TRP A 487 -12.32 23.03 22.96
CA TRP A 487 -12.93 22.51 24.18
C TRP A 487 -11.99 22.68 25.39
N SER A 488 -10.69 22.41 25.22
CA SER A 488 -9.65 22.65 26.23
C SER A 488 -9.68 24.07 26.79
N ASP A 489 -9.89 25.08 25.93
CA ASP A 489 -9.95 26.50 26.36
C ASP A 489 -11.17 26.80 27.24
N THR A 490 -12.25 26.02 27.13
CA THR A 490 -13.47 26.19 27.95
C THR A 490 -13.36 25.56 29.33
N LEU A 491 -12.40 24.66 29.53
CA LEU A 491 -12.28 23.90 30.77
C LEU A 491 -11.50 24.68 31.84
N PRO A 492 -11.90 24.59 33.13
CA PRO A 492 -11.06 25.05 34.23
C PRO A 492 -9.77 24.21 34.34
N SER A 493 -8.95 24.50 35.35
CA SER A 493 -7.72 23.75 35.62
C SER A 493 -8.03 22.35 36.18
N LEU A 494 -8.50 21.45 35.32
CA LEU A 494 -8.88 20.06 35.65
C LEU A 494 -7.75 19.05 35.40
N LEU A 495 -6.59 19.49 34.92
CA LEU A 495 -5.50 18.57 34.56
C LEU A 495 -5.00 17.76 35.77
N ASP A 496 -4.72 18.42 36.89
CA ASP A 496 -4.20 17.75 38.09
C ASP A 496 -5.20 16.74 38.67
N GLU A 497 -6.49 17.09 38.68
CA GLU A 497 -7.57 16.20 39.11
C GLU A 497 -7.70 14.99 38.18
N ALA A 498 -7.66 15.22 36.86
CA ALA A 498 -7.73 14.13 35.89
C ALA A 498 -6.52 13.18 36.02
N VAL A 499 -5.31 13.70 36.24
CA VAL A 499 -4.10 12.89 36.49
C VAL A 499 -4.23 12.11 37.80
N ALA A 500 -4.78 12.70 38.85
CA ALA A 500 -5.06 12.00 40.10
C ALA A 500 -6.09 10.87 39.90
N ASN A 501 -7.18 11.12 39.17
CA ASN A 501 -8.21 10.12 38.87
C ASN A 501 -7.66 8.96 38.04
N LYS A 502 -6.83 9.25 37.03
CA LYS A 502 -6.07 8.23 36.27
C LYS A 502 -5.21 7.38 37.20
N THR A 503 -4.49 8.00 38.14
CA THR A 503 -3.61 7.29 39.09
C THR A 503 -4.39 6.35 40.00
N ILE A 504 -5.56 6.81 40.50
CA ILE A 504 -6.49 5.98 41.28
C ILE A 504 -6.97 4.78 40.46
N PHE A 505 -7.42 5.02 39.22
CA PHE A 505 -7.88 3.95 38.33
C PHE A 505 -6.77 2.94 38.02
N LYS A 506 -5.58 3.41 37.68
CA LYS A 506 -4.41 2.56 37.42
C LYS A 506 -4.11 1.66 38.61
N SER A 507 -4.05 2.22 39.82
CA SER A 507 -3.74 1.46 41.03
C SER A 507 -4.78 0.37 41.28
N TRP A 508 -6.07 0.71 41.14
CA TRP A 508 -7.15 -0.28 41.24
C TRP A 508 -7.05 -1.36 40.16
N TRP A 509 -6.76 -0.98 38.92
CA TRP A 509 -6.64 -1.91 37.80
C TRP A 509 -5.48 -2.90 38.01
N ASP A 510 -4.32 -2.41 38.43
CA ASP A 510 -3.15 -3.28 38.66
C ASP A 510 -3.33 -4.19 39.89
N GLU A 511 -4.11 -3.78 40.91
CA GLU A 511 -4.33 -4.61 42.11
C GLU A 511 -5.48 -5.61 41.95
N VAL A 512 -6.58 -5.17 41.33
CA VAL A 512 -7.83 -5.94 41.27
C VAL A 512 -7.97 -6.66 39.93
N MET A 513 -7.58 -5.99 38.84
CA MET A 513 -7.94 -6.43 37.50
C MET A 513 -6.90 -7.29 36.80
N LEU A 514 -5.69 -6.77 36.68
CA LEU A 514 -4.57 -7.45 36.04
C LEU A 514 -3.34 -7.46 36.96
N PRO A 515 -3.42 -8.16 38.12
CA PRO A 515 -2.30 -8.24 39.04
C PRO A 515 -1.12 -9.00 38.45
N LYS A 516 0.07 -8.56 38.84
CA LYS A 516 1.34 -9.22 38.49
C LYS A 516 1.44 -10.55 39.23
N ASN A 517 2.01 -11.54 38.56
CA ASN A 517 2.34 -12.84 39.12
C ASN A 517 3.85 -13.12 38.93
N ALA A 518 4.57 -13.48 39.99
CA ALA A 518 6.01 -13.67 39.92
C ALA A 518 6.45 -14.82 38.99
N GLU A 519 5.63 -15.86 38.84
CA GLU A 519 5.95 -17.03 38.01
C GLU A 519 5.46 -16.89 36.56
N ALA A 520 4.34 -16.18 36.36
CA ALA A 520 3.66 -16.07 35.07
C ALA A 520 3.73 -14.67 34.44
N CYS A 521 4.42 -13.74 35.08
CA CYS A 521 4.34 -12.28 34.89
C CYS A 521 2.99 -11.66 35.22
N SER A 522 1.93 -12.19 34.62
CA SER A 522 0.55 -11.74 34.77
C SER A 522 -0.27 -12.87 35.37
N GLU A 523 -1.15 -12.54 36.33
CA GLU A 523 -2.07 -13.55 36.89
C GLU A 523 -3.06 -14.05 35.83
N SER A 524 -3.54 -13.12 35.01
CA SER A 524 -4.48 -13.36 33.92
C SER A 524 -4.07 -12.64 32.64
N LEU A 525 -4.57 -13.12 31.50
CA LEU A 525 -4.61 -12.35 30.25
C LEU A 525 -6.03 -11.83 30.07
N MET A 526 -6.18 -10.60 29.57
CA MET A 526 -7.48 -10.05 29.19
C MET A 526 -7.60 -9.99 27.67
N LEU A 527 -8.66 -10.60 27.15
CA LEU A 527 -9.01 -10.65 25.74
C LEU A 527 -10.23 -9.79 25.46
N TYR A 528 -10.14 -8.99 24.41
CA TYR A 528 -11.23 -8.14 23.96
C TYR A 528 -11.05 -7.77 22.48
N THR A 529 -12.09 -7.22 21.87
CA THR A 529 -12.02 -6.59 20.55
C THR A 529 -12.44 -5.13 20.69
N PHE A 530 -11.86 -4.26 19.87
CA PHE A 530 -12.32 -2.87 19.80
C PHE A 530 -13.40 -2.69 18.74
N LYS A 531 -13.34 -3.49 17.67
CA LYS A 531 -14.22 -3.40 16.53
C LYS A 531 -14.45 -4.79 15.92
N ASN A 532 -15.64 -4.99 15.36
CA ASN A 532 -16.00 -6.19 14.62
C ASN A 532 -15.60 -6.02 13.15
N ALA A 533 -15.37 -7.14 12.45
CA ALA A 533 -15.01 -7.13 11.04
C ALA A 533 -16.23 -6.79 10.14
N THR A 534 -16.64 -5.53 10.19
CA THR A 534 -17.72 -4.94 9.40
C THR A 534 -17.19 -3.81 8.53
N PRO A 535 -17.73 -3.60 7.32
CA PRO A 535 -17.23 -2.54 6.44
C PRO A 535 -17.42 -1.16 7.04
N GLU A 536 -16.38 -0.34 6.98
CA GLU A 536 -16.40 1.07 7.34
C GLU A 536 -15.71 1.83 6.23
N TYR A 537 -16.49 2.49 5.37
CA TYR A 537 -15.95 3.09 4.17
C TYR A 537 -15.40 4.48 4.43
N ARG A 538 -14.24 4.79 3.83
CA ARG A 538 -13.65 6.13 3.85
C ARG A 538 -14.56 7.22 3.26
N SER A 539 -15.55 6.83 2.48
CA SER A 539 -16.54 7.72 1.85
C SER A 539 -17.76 8.00 2.73
N ASP A 540 -17.87 7.39 3.91
CA ASP A 540 -19.03 7.57 4.77
C ASP A 540 -18.87 8.85 5.60
N TYR A 541 -19.58 9.91 5.19
CA TYR A 541 -19.61 11.23 5.84
C TYR A 541 -20.55 11.27 7.05
N GLY A 542 -20.48 10.28 7.93
CA GLY A 542 -21.21 10.27 9.19
C GLY A 542 -20.82 11.44 10.11
N SER A 543 -21.19 11.37 11.39
CA SER A 543 -20.76 12.39 12.37
C SER A 543 -19.24 12.48 12.43
N ALA A 544 -18.71 13.70 12.55
CA ALA A 544 -17.29 13.91 12.85
C ALA A 544 -16.92 13.15 14.14
N MET A 545 -15.66 12.74 14.28
CA MET A 545 -15.21 12.03 15.47
C MET A 545 -15.50 12.89 16.72
N GLY A 546 -16.06 12.32 17.79
CA GLY A 546 -16.40 13.07 19.00
C GLY A 546 -17.61 12.54 19.77
N SER A 547 -17.77 13.00 21.00
CA SER A 547 -18.85 12.60 21.91
C SER A 547 -19.86 13.74 22.10
N GLY A 548 -21.16 13.43 22.04
CA GLY A 548 -22.22 14.39 22.39
C GLY A 548 -22.26 15.67 21.54
N GLY A 549 -21.80 15.60 20.29
CA GLY A 549 -21.70 16.76 19.38
C GLY A 549 -20.40 17.57 19.53
N LEU A 550 -19.48 17.18 20.41
CA LEU A 550 -18.17 17.80 20.57
C LEU A 550 -17.17 17.16 19.60
N VAL A 551 -16.92 17.83 18.47
CA VAL A 551 -15.94 17.37 17.47
C VAL A 551 -14.54 17.27 18.11
N GLY A 552 -13.87 16.14 17.91
CA GLY A 552 -12.53 15.83 18.41
C GLY A 552 -12.44 15.49 19.90
N VAL A 553 -13.53 15.54 20.66
CA VAL A 553 -13.53 15.29 22.11
C VAL A 553 -14.12 13.92 22.39
N LEU A 554 -13.30 13.00 22.90
CA LEU A 554 -13.70 11.62 23.21
C LEU A 554 -13.98 11.46 24.70
N LEU A 555 -15.23 11.69 25.09
CA LEU A 555 -15.73 11.45 26.45
C LEU A 555 -16.21 10.01 26.63
N GLY A 556 -16.12 9.53 27.86
CA GLY A 556 -16.48 8.19 28.31
C GLY A 556 -15.25 7.28 28.32
N LEU A 557 -15.12 6.49 29.38
CA LEU A 557 -14.19 5.36 29.39
C LEU A 557 -14.75 4.27 28.48
N ASN A 558 -14.06 3.98 27.38
CA ASN A 558 -14.31 2.82 26.53
C ASN A 558 -13.16 1.82 26.62
N ILE A 559 -13.38 0.62 26.09
CA ILE A 559 -12.44 -0.50 26.18
C ILE A 559 -11.05 -0.18 25.58
N GLY A 560 -10.98 0.65 24.53
CA GLY A 560 -9.72 1.05 23.91
C GLY A 560 -8.85 1.95 24.80
N PHE A 561 -9.47 2.69 25.72
CA PHE A 561 -8.80 3.60 26.66
C PHE A 561 -8.32 2.93 27.95
N ILE A 562 -8.74 1.69 28.23
CA ILE A 562 -8.32 0.98 29.45
C ILE A 562 -6.79 0.85 29.53
N SER A 563 -6.15 0.31 28.49
CA SER A 563 -4.68 0.16 28.46
C SER A 563 -3.96 1.51 28.61
N PRO A 564 -4.30 2.58 27.85
CA PRO A 564 -3.81 3.93 28.09
C PRO A 564 -3.92 4.39 29.54
N MET A 565 -5.11 4.26 30.14
CA MET A 565 -5.39 4.73 31.49
C MET A 565 -4.64 3.93 32.57
N ALA A 566 -4.53 2.61 32.41
CA ALA A 566 -3.87 1.73 33.36
C ALA A 566 -2.36 1.55 33.11
N GLY A 567 -1.86 1.88 31.92
CA GLY A 567 -0.44 1.78 31.57
C GLY A 567 0.03 0.36 31.22
N ASN A 568 -0.87 -0.60 31.05
CA ASN A 568 -0.54 -2.01 30.75
C ASN A 568 -0.16 -2.25 29.27
N PRO A 569 0.68 -3.26 28.98
CA PRO A 569 0.96 -3.67 27.61
C PRO A 569 -0.27 -4.32 26.96
N ASP A 570 -0.45 -4.06 25.67
CA ASP A 570 -1.64 -4.45 24.92
C ASP A 570 -1.29 -4.73 23.44
N PHE A 571 -1.64 -5.93 22.98
CA PHE A 571 -1.23 -6.49 21.71
C PHE A 571 -2.43 -6.72 20.81
N SER A 572 -2.44 -6.14 19.61
CA SER A 572 -3.39 -6.45 18.55
C SER A 572 -2.82 -7.56 17.67
N ILE A 573 -3.60 -8.63 17.51
CA ILE A 573 -3.21 -9.84 16.77
C ILE A 573 -4.28 -10.17 15.73
N PRO A 574 -3.93 -10.28 14.44
CA PRO A 574 -4.85 -10.78 13.42
C PRO A 574 -5.05 -12.30 13.62
N ILE A 575 -6.31 -12.73 13.68
CA ILE A 575 -6.71 -14.13 13.97
C ILE A 575 -7.52 -14.78 12.85
N GLY A 576 -7.89 -14.02 11.82
CA GLY A 576 -8.58 -14.55 10.65
C GLY A 576 -9.12 -13.45 9.76
N GLN A 577 -10.07 -13.81 8.91
CA GLN A 577 -10.79 -12.88 8.06
C GLN A 577 -12.21 -13.37 7.82
N VAL A 578 -13.11 -12.45 7.49
CA VAL A 578 -14.50 -12.77 7.15
C VAL A 578 -14.87 -12.13 5.83
N LYS A 579 -15.76 -12.82 5.11
CA LYS A 579 -16.30 -12.34 3.84
C LYS A 579 -17.35 -11.25 4.08
N TYR A 580 -17.44 -10.30 3.16
CA TYR A 580 -18.56 -9.36 3.07
C TYR A 580 -18.86 -9.04 1.61
N ASP A 581 -20.09 -8.62 1.32
CA ASP A 581 -20.45 -8.14 -0.01
C ASP A 581 -20.11 -6.64 -0.11
N SER A 582 -19.11 -6.29 -0.91
CA SER A 582 -18.68 -4.90 -1.06
C SER A 582 -19.70 -4.07 -1.82
N SER A 583 -20.03 -2.91 -1.26
CA SER A 583 -20.89 -1.91 -1.93
C SER A 583 -20.15 -1.18 -3.06
N ILE A 584 -18.81 -1.23 -3.05
CA ILE A 584 -17.91 -0.56 -3.98
C ILE A 584 -17.58 -1.47 -5.17
N THR A 585 -16.95 -2.63 -4.92
CA THR A 585 -16.55 -3.54 -6.01
C THR A 585 -17.72 -4.35 -6.53
N ARG A 586 -18.80 -4.50 -5.74
CA ARG A 586 -19.93 -5.41 -6.02
C ARG A 586 -19.51 -6.88 -6.10
N HIS A 587 -18.40 -7.21 -5.42
CA HIS A 587 -17.89 -8.56 -5.25
C HIS A 587 -17.80 -8.93 -3.77
N VAL A 588 -17.59 -10.22 -3.52
CA VAL A 588 -17.28 -10.72 -2.18
C VAL A 588 -15.83 -10.36 -1.87
N GLU A 589 -15.62 -9.58 -0.84
CA GLU A 589 -14.32 -9.15 -0.33
C GLU A 589 -14.10 -9.68 1.09
N TYR A 590 -12.91 -9.48 1.64
CA TYR A 590 -12.54 -9.99 2.98
C TYR A 590 -12.03 -8.89 3.90
N LEU A 591 -12.53 -8.89 5.14
CA LEU A 591 -12.06 -8.03 6.23
C LEU A 591 -11.29 -8.83 7.26
N PRO A 592 -10.19 -8.29 7.81
CA PRO A 592 -9.46 -8.94 8.87
C PRO A 592 -10.30 -9.03 10.15
N VAL A 593 -10.13 -10.13 10.88
CA VAL A 593 -10.60 -10.30 12.25
C VAL A 593 -9.38 -10.28 13.15
N SER A 594 -9.39 -9.41 14.16
CA SER A 594 -8.30 -9.23 15.09
C SER A 594 -8.79 -9.31 16.53
N ILE A 595 -7.90 -9.65 17.45
CA ILE A 595 -8.17 -9.68 18.88
C ILE A 595 -7.06 -8.93 19.63
N ARG A 596 -7.43 -8.28 20.73
CA ARG A 596 -6.48 -7.65 21.64
C ARG A 596 -6.21 -8.52 22.84
N ILE A 597 -4.95 -8.56 23.25
CA ILE A 597 -4.47 -9.27 24.42
C ILE A 597 -3.76 -8.28 25.33
N MET A 598 -4.29 -8.07 26.52
CA MET A 598 -3.68 -7.24 27.57
C MET A 598 -3.11 -8.14 28.67
N ALA A 599 -1.95 -7.76 29.19
CA ALA A 599 -1.30 -8.41 30.32
C ALA A 599 -0.99 -7.39 31.42
N ALA A 600 -0.58 -7.84 32.60
CA ALA A 600 -0.17 -6.95 33.68
C ALA A 600 0.99 -6.03 33.25
N GLU A 601 1.10 -4.87 33.90
CA GLU A 601 2.15 -3.90 33.62
C GLU A 601 3.55 -4.51 33.78
N GLY A 602 4.44 -4.31 32.82
CA GLY A 602 5.78 -4.89 32.75
C GLY A 602 5.83 -6.29 32.13
N CYS A 603 4.70 -6.84 31.67
CA CYS A 603 4.61 -8.15 31.01
C CYS A 603 4.72 -8.10 29.50
N ASP A 604 5.45 -7.12 28.98
CA ASP A 604 5.67 -6.88 27.55
C ASP A 604 6.34 -8.07 26.84
N VAL A 605 7.12 -8.88 27.57
CA VAL A 605 7.83 -10.07 27.07
C VAL A 605 7.10 -11.37 27.35
N GLY A 606 5.91 -11.34 27.95
CA GLY A 606 5.11 -12.55 28.21
C GLY A 606 4.76 -13.35 26.94
N MET A 607 4.93 -12.76 25.75
CA MET A 607 4.78 -13.40 24.44
C MET A 607 6.14 -13.70 23.78
N ASN A 608 7.12 -14.17 24.57
CA ASN A 608 8.47 -14.47 24.11
C ASN A 608 8.59 -15.78 23.30
N PRO A 609 8.98 -15.75 22.01
CA PRO A 609 9.44 -16.93 21.31
C PRO A 609 10.86 -17.40 21.71
N GLN A 610 11.64 -16.72 22.56
CA GLN A 610 13.01 -17.19 22.91
C GLN A 610 13.07 -18.45 23.79
N SER A 611 11.96 -18.93 24.39
CA SER A 611 11.96 -20.33 24.90
C SER A 611 11.98 -21.38 23.76
N ILE A 612 11.80 -20.91 22.52
CA ILE A 612 11.77 -21.68 21.27
C ILE A 612 13.14 -21.61 20.57
N SER A 613 13.94 -20.56 20.69
CA SER A 613 15.26 -20.50 20.02
C SER A 613 16.31 -21.39 20.68
N ASP A 614 16.20 -21.65 21.99
CA ASP A 614 17.12 -22.57 22.70
C ASP A 614 16.67 -24.05 22.59
N LYS A 615 15.46 -24.28 22.03
CA LYS A 615 14.89 -25.63 21.80
C LYS A 615 14.48 -25.92 20.36
N SER A 616 14.64 -24.99 19.42
CA SER A 616 14.59 -25.26 17.98
C SER A 616 15.88 -25.98 17.56
N GLN A 617 16.07 -27.17 18.12
CA GLN A 617 17.03 -28.13 17.61
C GLN A 617 16.81 -28.23 16.11
N HIS A 618 17.82 -27.85 15.32
CA HIS A 618 17.88 -28.07 13.88
C HIS A 618 17.23 -29.39 13.52
N ARG A 619 16.00 -29.33 13.01
CA ARG A 619 15.25 -30.52 12.63
C ARG A 619 15.97 -31.13 11.44
N ALA A 620 16.39 -32.39 11.58
CA ALA A 620 16.89 -33.17 10.47
C ALA A 620 15.86 -33.15 9.32
N CYS A 621 16.32 -32.90 8.09
CA CYS A 621 15.49 -32.98 6.88
C CYS A 621 14.83 -34.37 6.78
N ASP A 622 13.70 -34.47 6.08
CA ASP A 622 12.92 -35.72 5.99
C ASP A 622 13.73 -36.97 5.59
N PRO A 623 14.73 -36.89 4.67
CA PRO A 623 15.62 -38.01 4.39
C PRO A 623 16.48 -38.44 5.59
N CYS A 624 17.01 -37.48 6.36
CA CYS A 624 17.80 -37.76 7.57
C CYS A 624 16.93 -38.26 8.73
N ARG A 625 15.69 -37.78 8.83
CA ARG A 625 14.74 -38.20 9.86
C ARG A 625 14.26 -39.64 9.64
N LYS A 626 13.95 -40.02 8.40
CA LYS A 626 13.62 -41.42 8.03
C LYS A 626 14.75 -42.41 8.32
N ARG A 627 16.00 -41.94 8.36
CA ARG A 627 17.20 -42.78 8.59
C ARG A 627 17.77 -42.66 10.01
N LYS A 628 17.13 -41.92 10.92
CA LYS A 628 17.56 -41.71 12.32
C LYS A 628 19.01 -41.19 12.47
N VAL A 629 19.46 -40.28 11.59
CA VAL A 629 20.83 -39.71 11.63
C VAL A 629 20.81 -38.27 12.17
N ARG A 630 21.80 -37.91 13.02
CA ARG A 630 21.93 -36.54 13.60
C ARG A 630 22.57 -35.54 12.61
N CYS A 631 22.12 -34.28 12.63
CA CYS A 631 22.58 -33.18 11.77
C CYS A 631 23.83 -32.46 12.34
N SER A 632 24.79 -32.11 11.47
CA SER A 632 26.03 -31.37 11.78
C SER A 632 25.82 -29.86 11.59
N ARG A 633 25.11 -29.27 12.56
CA ARG A 633 24.73 -27.87 12.88
C ARG A 633 25.48 -26.63 12.30
N HIS A 634 26.31 -26.65 11.25
CA HIS A 634 27.19 -25.51 10.92
C HIS A 634 27.12 -24.98 9.47
N THR A 635 26.27 -25.49 8.58
CA THR A 635 26.13 -24.97 7.19
C THR A 635 24.73 -25.21 6.59
N PRO A 636 24.28 -24.43 5.58
CA PRO A 636 23.00 -24.64 4.88
C PRO A 636 22.88 -26.00 4.18
N LEU A 637 24.02 -26.62 3.87
CA LEU A 637 24.12 -27.98 3.36
C LEU A 637 24.65 -28.90 4.48
N CYS A 638 23.83 -29.86 4.92
CA CYS A 638 24.29 -30.93 5.79
C CYS A 638 25.34 -31.77 5.04
N GLU A 639 26.60 -31.84 5.51
CA GLU A 639 27.70 -32.60 4.89
C GLU A 639 27.33 -34.06 4.56
N ARG A 640 26.42 -34.65 5.35
CA ARG A 640 25.96 -36.03 5.15
C ARG A 640 24.91 -36.18 4.06
N CYS A 641 24.12 -35.15 3.72
CA CYS A 641 23.23 -35.18 2.55
C CYS A 641 24.05 -35.18 1.25
N SER A 642 25.18 -34.47 1.23
CA SER A 642 26.13 -34.47 0.12
C SER A 642 26.78 -35.86 -0.07
N HIS A 643 27.16 -36.53 1.03
CA HIS A 643 27.73 -37.88 0.97
C HIS A 643 26.78 -38.96 0.39
N PHE A 644 25.47 -38.77 0.50
CA PHE A 644 24.45 -39.70 -0.05
C PHE A 644 23.77 -39.19 -1.33
N ALA A 645 24.24 -38.08 -1.92
CA ALA A 645 23.65 -37.42 -3.08
C ALA A 645 22.13 -37.15 -2.93
N LEU A 646 21.71 -36.66 -1.74
CA LEU A 646 20.32 -36.33 -1.44
C LEU A 646 20.09 -34.82 -1.51
N THR A 647 19.03 -34.39 -2.19
CA THR A 647 18.58 -33.00 -2.21
C THR A 647 18.06 -32.60 -0.82
N CYS A 648 18.70 -31.60 -0.20
CA CYS A 648 18.28 -31.05 1.09
C CYS A 648 17.40 -29.82 0.85
N GLU A 649 16.08 -29.99 0.86
CA GLU A 649 15.14 -28.87 0.80
C GLU A 649 14.91 -28.31 2.21
N TYR A 650 15.65 -27.26 2.58
CA TYR A 650 15.28 -26.35 3.66
C TYR A 650 14.76 -25.05 3.02
N SER A 651 13.56 -24.61 3.39
CA SER A 651 13.01 -23.30 2.99
C SER A 651 13.12 -22.38 4.20
N PRO A 652 14.03 -21.39 4.21
CA PRO A 652 13.91 -20.27 5.13
C PRO A 652 12.72 -19.40 4.68
N MET A 653 12.07 -18.74 5.64
CA MET A 653 10.94 -17.82 5.46
C MET A 653 9.63 -18.43 4.91
N ARG A 654 8.64 -18.56 5.79
CA ARG A 654 7.24 -18.68 5.40
C ARG A 654 6.52 -17.38 5.75
N THR A 655 6.48 -16.46 4.78
CA THR A 655 5.55 -15.35 4.75
C THR A 655 4.13 -15.87 4.50
N ILE A 656 3.13 -15.24 5.13
CA ILE A 656 1.73 -15.36 4.70
C ILE A 656 1.66 -14.74 3.28
N GLY A 657 1.62 -15.58 2.23
CA GLY A 657 1.35 -15.13 0.86
C GLY A 657 2.20 -15.67 -0.30
N ARG A 658 2.54 -16.98 -0.38
CA ARG A 658 3.18 -17.52 -1.61
C ARG A 658 2.43 -18.75 -2.18
N PRO A 659 1.90 -18.73 -3.41
CA PRO A 659 1.36 -19.93 -4.07
C PRO A 659 2.46 -20.77 -4.77
N ARG A 660 2.31 -22.10 -4.80
CA ARG A 660 3.04 -23.01 -5.71
C ARG A 660 2.24 -23.16 -7.02
N ARG A 661 2.84 -22.87 -8.17
CA ARG A 661 2.24 -23.12 -9.51
C ARG A 661 2.22 -24.62 -9.84
N GLY A 662 1.02 -25.14 -10.14
CA GLY A 662 0.76 -26.11 -11.23
C GLY A 662 0.84 -27.62 -10.94
N GLN A 663 -0.30 -28.27 -10.67
CA GLN A 663 -0.66 -29.59 -11.22
C GLN A 663 -2.20 -29.72 -11.32
N PRO A 664 -2.76 -30.34 -12.39
CA PRO A 664 -4.20 -30.45 -12.57
C PRO A 664 -4.75 -31.68 -11.84
N LEU A 665 -5.74 -31.50 -10.97
CA LEU A 665 -6.48 -32.62 -10.37
C LEU A 665 -7.93 -32.61 -10.85
N GLY A 666 -8.24 -33.60 -11.68
CA GLY A 666 -9.60 -33.92 -12.11
C GLY A 666 -10.45 -34.41 -10.94
N TYR A 667 -11.69 -33.92 -10.91
CA TYR A 667 -12.74 -34.39 -10.00
C TYR A 667 -13.16 -35.83 -10.31
N ARG A 668 -13.14 -36.70 -9.30
CA ARG A 668 -14.07 -37.83 -9.18
C ARG A 668 -14.59 -37.90 -7.75
N ALA A 669 -15.88 -37.67 -7.60
CA ALA A 669 -16.65 -37.96 -6.40
C ALA A 669 -16.98 -39.45 -6.33
N ASN A 670 -16.98 -40.02 -5.11
CA ASN A 670 -18.03 -40.91 -4.56
C ASN A 670 -17.58 -41.60 -3.25
N GLY A 671 -18.50 -41.69 -2.28
CA GLY A 671 -18.70 -42.94 -1.52
C GLY A 671 -18.39 -42.96 -0.01
N VAL A 672 -19.37 -42.54 0.81
CA VAL A 672 -20.06 -43.34 1.86
C VAL A 672 -19.29 -44.22 2.87
N ALA A 673 -19.61 -43.98 4.16
CA ALA A 673 -19.80 -44.90 5.32
C ALA A 673 -18.69 -45.23 6.36
N SER A 674 -19.03 -44.83 7.60
CA SER A 674 -19.14 -45.59 8.87
C SER A 674 -17.92 -46.08 9.69
N THR A 675 -17.92 -45.60 10.94
CA THR A 675 -17.69 -46.28 12.23
C THR A 675 -16.37 -46.99 12.52
N GLY A 676 -15.74 -46.61 13.64
CA GLY A 676 -14.77 -47.44 14.36
C GLY A 676 -14.12 -46.71 15.53
N ALA A 677 -14.65 -46.91 16.74
CA ALA A 677 -13.97 -46.55 17.99
C ALA A 677 -12.91 -47.60 18.34
N ALA A 678 -11.72 -47.17 18.75
CA ALA A 678 -10.75 -48.01 19.45
C ALA A 678 -9.90 -47.15 20.41
N SER A 679 -9.74 -47.67 21.63
CA SER A 679 -9.14 -47.05 22.81
C SER A 679 -7.74 -47.60 23.14
N MET A 680 -6.95 -46.78 23.88
CA MET A 680 -5.74 -47.09 24.68
C MET A 680 -4.41 -47.19 23.88
N SER A 681 -3.26 -46.66 24.32
CA SER A 681 -2.74 -46.26 25.66
C SER A 681 -1.57 -45.25 25.52
N PRO A 682 -1.05 -44.65 26.62
CA PRO A 682 -0.32 -43.39 26.60
C PRO A 682 1.18 -43.56 26.35
N GLU A 683 1.67 -43.02 25.23
CA GLU A 683 3.10 -42.74 25.08
C GLU A 683 3.36 -41.26 25.38
N VAL A 684 4.27 -41.07 26.32
CA VAL A 684 4.81 -39.82 26.85
C VAL A 684 5.16 -38.87 25.69
N MET A 685 4.33 -37.86 25.45
CA MET A 685 4.64 -36.76 24.53
C MET A 685 5.35 -35.64 25.27
N ASP A 686 6.56 -35.39 24.79
CA ASP A 686 7.52 -34.36 25.17
C ASP A 686 6.89 -32.96 25.15
N THR A 687 6.83 -32.34 26.33
CA THR A 687 6.11 -31.10 26.65
C THR A 687 6.95 -29.85 26.32
N GLY A 688 7.14 -29.50 25.04
CA GLY A 688 7.97 -28.33 24.74
C GLY A 688 7.97 -27.76 23.33
N ASN A 689 6.83 -27.59 22.67
CA ASN A 689 6.82 -27.05 21.30
C ASN A 689 5.66 -26.06 21.03
N PHE A 690 5.83 -24.78 21.38
CA PHE A 690 4.86 -23.72 21.03
C PHE A 690 4.92 -23.33 19.55
N ALA A 691 6.11 -23.18 18.94
CA ALA A 691 6.19 -22.84 17.50
C ALA A 691 5.58 -23.93 16.62
N GLY A 692 5.84 -25.22 16.89
CA GLY A 692 5.19 -26.26 16.11
C GLY A 692 3.73 -26.55 16.50
N ILE A 693 3.19 -25.92 17.55
CA ILE A 693 1.74 -25.94 17.83
C ILE A 693 1.09 -24.69 17.23
N MET A 694 1.78 -23.55 17.17
CA MET A 694 1.28 -22.32 16.55
C MET A 694 1.36 -22.40 15.02
N ASP A 695 2.41 -23.00 14.46
CA ASP A 695 2.48 -23.42 13.05
C ASP A 695 1.39 -24.46 12.74
N GLN A 696 1.20 -25.48 13.60
CA GLN A 696 0.14 -26.48 13.40
C GLN A 696 -1.27 -25.88 13.58
N PHE A 697 -1.43 -24.87 14.46
CA PHE A 697 -2.67 -24.13 14.68
C PHE A 697 -2.99 -23.21 13.51
N LEU A 698 -1.99 -22.55 12.93
CA LEU A 698 -2.10 -21.76 11.70
C LEU A 698 -2.30 -22.67 10.47
N ASP A 699 -1.68 -23.85 10.44
CA ASP A 699 -1.87 -24.89 9.43
C ASP A 699 -3.28 -25.54 9.52
N ASP A 700 -3.82 -25.75 10.72
CA ASP A 700 -5.19 -26.26 10.96
C ASP A 700 -6.28 -25.18 10.71
N LEU A 701 -5.89 -23.90 10.66
CA LEU A 701 -6.71 -22.79 10.11
C LEU A 701 -6.57 -22.66 8.58
N GLY A 702 -5.62 -23.39 7.99
CA GLY A 702 -5.29 -23.38 6.57
C GLY A 702 -6.18 -24.27 5.71
N THR A 703 -7.46 -23.89 5.54
CA THR A 703 -8.01 -23.99 4.18
C THR A 703 -7.23 -23.00 3.32
N PRO A 704 -6.79 -23.38 2.09
CA PRO A 704 -5.98 -22.50 1.26
C PRO A 704 -6.72 -21.18 1.06
N LEU A 705 -6.11 -20.10 1.55
CA LEU A 705 -6.47 -18.74 1.15
C LEU A 705 -6.42 -18.71 -0.38
N PRO A 706 -7.46 -18.21 -1.07
CA PRO A 706 -7.28 -17.77 -2.45
C PRO A 706 -6.09 -16.80 -2.46
N SER A 707 -5.17 -16.96 -3.40
CA SER A 707 -4.20 -15.92 -3.70
C SER A 707 -4.97 -14.63 -3.96
N PHE A 708 -4.72 -13.60 -3.16
CA PHE A 708 -5.12 -12.25 -3.53
C PHE A 708 -4.17 -11.80 -4.64
N ASP A 709 -4.72 -11.73 -5.85
CA ASP A 709 -4.09 -11.09 -6.98
C ASP A 709 -4.61 -9.65 -7.01
N MET A 710 -3.79 -8.72 -6.53
CA MET A 710 -3.91 -7.29 -6.80
C MET A 710 -2.55 -6.81 -7.29
N ASP A 711 -2.02 -7.49 -8.32
CA ASP A 711 -0.94 -6.95 -9.12
C ASP A 711 -1.53 -6.14 -10.28
N PHE A 712 -1.37 -4.81 -10.22
CA PHE A 712 -1.56 -3.94 -11.39
C PHE A 712 -0.25 -3.81 -12.21
N SER A 713 0.78 -4.59 -11.90
CA SER A 713 1.93 -4.81 -12.78
C SER A 713 1.79 -6.18 -13.45
N THR A 714 1.45 -6.19 -14.74
CA THR A 714 1.37 -7.43 -15.51
C THR A 714 2.77 -7.98 -15.81
N ASP A 715 2.95 -9.26 -15.49
CA ASP A 715 4.07 -10.13 -15.88
C ASP A 715 4.43 -9.96 -17.38
N GLN A 716 5.68 -9.59 -17.66
CA GLN A 716 6.27 -9.51 -18.99
C GLN A 716 6.87 -10.85 -19.50
N ASP A 717 6.63 -11.99 -18.84
CA ASP A 717 7.49 -13.18 -18.98
C ASP A 717 6.84 -14.44 -19.61
N ASP A 718 5.78 -14.33 -20.42
CA ASP A 718 5.27 -15.47 -21.21
C ASP A 718 5.18 -15.17 -22.72
N ALA A 719 6.32 -14.80 -23.31
CA ALA A 719 6.51 -14.72 -24.76
C ALA A 719 7.44 -15.82 -25.28
N GLN A 720 7.16 -17.09 -25.00
CA GLN A 720 7.83 -18.21 -25.69
C GLN A 720 7.02 -19.51 -25.62
N ARG A 721 5.96 -19.60 -26.42
CA ARG A 721 5.40 -20.88 -26.93
C ARG A 721 4.48 -20.61 -28.14
N GLN A 722 5.05 -20.71 -29.34
CA GLN A 722 4.30 -20.76 -30.60
C GLN A 722 3.92 -22.21 -30.91
N GLU A 723 2.64 -22.47 -31.21
CA GLU A 723 2.23 -23.45 -32.22
C GLU A 723 0.97 -22.95 -32.96
N PRO A 724 0.77 -23.30 -34.26
CA PRO A 724 -0.01 -22.51 -35.19
C PRO A 724 -1.50 -22.91 -35.29
N LEU A 725 -2.36 -21.92 -35.55
CA LEU A 725 -3.76 -22.09 -35.96
C LEU A 725 -3.85 -22.29 -37.48
N PRO A 726 -4.67 -23.24 -37.99
CA PRO A 726 -5.06 -23.29 -39.39
C PRO A 726 -6.27 -22.39 -39.67
N SER A 727 -6.21 -21.78 -40.84
CA SER A 727 -7.24 -21.02 -41.57
C SER A 727 -8.51 -21.81 -41.82
N ASP A 728 -9.68 -21.15 -41.73
CA ASP A 728 -10.59 -20.98 -42.88
C ASP A 728 -11.96 -20.39 -42.48
N LEU A 729 -12.57 -19.71 -43.47
CA LEU A 729 -14.00 -19.38 -43.65
C LEU A 729 -14.49 -18.02 -43.14
N PHE A 730 -14.15 -16.98 -43.93
CA PHE A 730 -15.15 -16.00 -44.35
C PHE A 730 -15.97 -16.57 -45.52
N ASN A 731 -17.30 -16.50 -45.44
CA ASN A 731 -18.17 -16.18 -46.58
C ASN A 731 -19.59 -15.81 -46.10
N GLY A 732 -20.07 -14.65 -46.56
CA GLY A 732 -21.37 -14.08 -46.21
C GLY A 732 -22.45 -14.22 -47.28
N ALA A 733 -23.64 -13.67 -46.99
CA ALA A 733 -24.75 -13.18 -47.85
C ALA A 733 -26.07 -13.34 -47.04
N SER A 734 -26.82 -12.33 -46.57
CA SER A 734 -27.53 -11.17 -47.18
C SER A 734 -29.03 -11.42 -47.45
N MET A 735 -29.88 -10.50 -46.94
CA MET A 735 -31.25 -10.08 -47.39
C MET A 735 -32.44 -11.05 -47.10
N GLN A 736 -33.69 -10.65 -46.79
CA GLN A 736 -34.45 -9.40 -46.99
C GLN A 736 -35.83 -9.43 -46.25
N GLN A 737 -36.31 -8.25 -45.80
CA GLN A 737 -37.70 -7.68 -45.86
C GLN A 737 -38.91 -8.35 -45.17
N ASP A 738 -39.55 -7.66 -44.21
CA ASP A 738 -40.84 -6.90 -44.29
C ASP A 738 -42.07 -7.81 -44.02
N GLN A 739 -43.18 -7.45 -43.35
CA GLN A 739 -43.79 -6.21 -42.90
C GLN A 739 -44.95 -6.55 -41.94
N ASN A 740 -45.21 -5.65 -40.97
CA ASN A 740 -46.53 -5.23 -40.44
C ASN A 740 -47.62 -6.25 -40.03
N GLY A 741 -47.87 -6.31 -38.71
CA GLY A 741 -48.93 -5.47 -38.13
C GLY A 741 -50.35 -6.05 -37.90
N VAL A 742 -50.69 -6.12 -36.60
CA VAL A 742 -52.00 -5.82 -35.97
C VAL A 742 -53.03 -6.96 -35.77
N TYR A 743 -53.09 -7.44 -34.51
CA TYR A 743 -54.22 -7.70 -33.56
C TYR A 743 -55.70 -7.64 -34.04
N PRO A 744 -56.72 -8.12 -33.25
CA PRO A 744 -56.72 -8.83 -31.95
C PRO A 744 -57.76 -10.00 -31.81
N GLY A 745 -57.71 -10.72 -30.67
CA GLY A 745 -58.90 -11.03 -29.85
C GLY A 745 -59.67 -12.36 -30.04
N THR A 746 -59.39 -13.33 -29.14
CA THR A 746 -60.33 -14.17 -28.32
C THR A 746 -61.70 -14.56 -28.92
N THR A 747 -62.21 -15.81 -28.91
CA THR A 747 -62.28 -16.82 -27.83
C THR A 747 -63.04 -18.06 -28.35
N GLU A 748 -62.65 -19.27 -27.87
CA GLU A 748 -63.46 -20.49 -27.57
C GLU A 748 -64.35 -21.14 -28.67
N LYS A 749 -64.57 -22.45 -28.81
CA LYS A 749 -64.22 -23.69 -28.08
C LYS A 749 -64.57 -24.89 -29.01
N GLN A 750 -63.72 -25.92 -28.98
CA GLN A 750 -63.96 -27.39 -29.12
C GLN A 750 -65.08 -27.95 -30.03
N VAL A 751 -64.72 -28.90 -30.92
CA VAL A 751 -65.11 -30.34 -30.85
C VAL A 751 -64.00 -31.18 -31.50
N ASP A 752 -63.63 -32.27 -30.81
CA ASP A 752 -62.55 -33.22 -31.09
C ASP A 752 -63.05 -34.47 -31.85
N VAL A 753 -62.14 -35.45 -32.07
CA VAL A 753 -62.33 -36.90 -32.37
C VAL A 753 -61.82 -37.32 -33.77
N THR A 754 -60.51 -37.57 -33.96
CA THR A 754 -59.66 -38.78 -33.66
C THR A 754 -59.53 -39.76 -34.85
N PRO A 755 -58.46 -40.60 -34.97
CA PRO A 755 -57.70 -41.20 -33.86
C PRO A 755 -56.16 -41.20 -33.93
N THR A 756 -55.59 -40.86 -32.75
CA THR A 756 -54.54 -41.56 -31.97
C THR A 756 -53.33 -42.09 -32.75
N SER A 757 -52.09 -41.78 -32.40
CA SER A 757 -51.41 -41.77 -31.08
C SER A 757 -49.93 -41.45 -31.35
N GLN A 758 -49.05 -41.02 -30.47
CA GLN A 758 -49.01 -40.51 -29.09
C GLN A 758 -47.57 -39.93 -28.98
N ASN A 759 -47.38 -38.63 -28.81
CA ASN A 759 -47.17 -37.88 -27.55
C ASN A 759 -46.05 -38.39 -26.62
N THR A 760 -45.02 -37.54 -26.48
CA THR A 760 -44.27 -37.20 -25.26
C THR A 760 -43.46 -35.92 -25.60
N GLU A 761 -44.03 -34.72 -25.43
CA GLU A 761 -44.02 -33.89 -24.19
C GLU A 761 -42.62 -33.50 -23.67
N ASN A 762 -42.16 -32.28 -23.96
CA ASN A 762 -42.26 -31.13 -23.03
C ASN A 762 -41.45 -29.94 -23.55
N ILE A 763 -42.17 -28.90 -24.02
CA ILE A 763 -41.63 -27.58 -24.33
C ILE A 763 -41.67 -26.77 -23.03
N ALA A 764 -40.49 -26.45 -22.51
CA ALA A 764 -40.28 -25.39 -21.54
C ALA A 764 -39.56 -24.23 -22.23
N THR A 765 -40.20 -23.05 -22.25
CA THR A 765 -39.60 -21.71 -22.16
C THR A 765 -38.18 -21.49 -22.70
N LEU A 766 -38.06 -20.80 -23.84
CA LEU A 766 -36.85 -20.15 -24.36
C LEU A 766 -37.30 -18.82 -24.99
N GLY A 767 -36.72 -17.63 -24.81
CA GLY A 767 -35.50 -17.18 -24.15
C GLY A 767 -35.14 -15.82 -24.77
N LEU A 768 -35.43 -14.70 -24.08
CA LEU A 768 -35.02 -13.36 -24.54
C LEU A 768 -33.61 -13.08 -24.03
N SER A 769 -32.60 -13.30 -24.88
CA SER A 769 -31.20 -12.95 -24.59
C SER A 769 -31.01 -11.43 -24.61
N SER A 770 -30.45 -10.87 -23.53
CA SER A 770 -29.92 -9.49 -23.52
C SER A 770 -28.82 -9.36 -24.58
N GLN A 771 -29.02 -8.57 -25.63
CA GLN A 771 -27.92 -8.21 -26.53
C GLN A 771 -26.90 -7.36 -25.76
N LYS A 772 -25.71 -7.90 -25.50
CA LYS A 772 -24.57 -7.19 -24.90
C LYS A 772 -23.68 -6.64 -26.02
N CYS A 773 -23.30 -5.35 -25.99
CA CYS A 773 -22.20 -4.84 -26.83
C CYS A 773 -20.86 -4.91 -26.06
N SER A 774 -19.78 -5.34 -26.72
CA SER A 774 -18.39 -5.27 -26.24
C SER A 774 -17.76 -3.88 -26.35
N CYS A 775 -18.55 -2.86 -26.69
CA CYS A 775 -18.09 -1.49 -26.89
C CYS A 775 -17.37 -0.90 -25.66
N ILE A 776 -17.70 -1.35 -24.44
CA ILE A 776 -17.04 -0.91 -23.20
C ILE A 776 -15.63 -1.50 -23.04
N GLU A 777 -15.45 -2.75 -23.47
CA GLU A 777 -14.15 -3.43 -23.50
C GLU A 777 -13.24 -2.73 -24.51
N LEU A 778 -13.79 -2.33 -25.66
CA LEU A 778 -13.11 -1.50 -26.66
C LEU A 778 -12.65 -0.14 -26.11
N VAL A 779 -13.46 0.54 -25.29
CA VAL A 779 -13.05 1.80 -24.65
C VAL A 779 -11.90 1.57 -23.68
N ASN A 780 -12.02 0.59 -22.79
CA ASN A 780 -11.03 0.32 -21.75
C ASN A 780 -9.69 -0.17 -22.32
N GLN A 781 -9.73 -0.97 -23.38
CA GLN A 781 -8.54 -1.40 -24.12
C GLN A 781 -7.77 -0.18 -24.66
N HIS A 782 -8.47 0.77 -25.26
CA HIS A 782 -7.80 1.94 -25.85
C HIS A 782 -7.30 2.97 -24.84
N PHE A 783 -7.93 3.10 -23.67
CA PHE A 783 -7.33 3.86 -22.57
C PHE A 783 -5.97 3.28 -22.19
N SER A 784 -5.90 1.96 -22.04
CA SER A 784 -4.67 1.24 -21.70
C SER A 784 -3.61 1.36 -22.80
N ASP A 785 -4.01 1.29 -24.07
CA ASP A 785 -3.09 1.40 -25.22
C ASP A 785 -2.53 2.82 -25.38
N ILE A 786 -3.33 3.86 -25.14
CA ILE A 786 -2.87 5.26 -25.20
C ILE A 786 -1.83 5.51 -24.10
N GLU A 787 -2.13 5.08 -22.87
CA GLU A 787 -1.27 5.27 -21.69
C GLU A 787 0.05 4.48 -21.75
N SER A 788 0.08 3.34 -22.45
CA SER A 788 1.27 2.48 -22.55
C SER A 788 2.18 2.78 -23.75
N SER A 789 1.80 3.71 -24.64
CA SER A 789 2.55 3.97 -25.87
C SER A 789 3.80 4.85 -25.65
N LEU A 790 4.99 4.22 -25.61
CA LEU A 790 6.29 4.85 -25.32
C LEU A 790 7.01 5.44 -26.56
N GLU A 791 6.66 5.02 -27.78
CA GLU A 791 7.30 5.51 -29.02
C GLU A 791 6.44 6.52 -29.78
N THR A 792 7.06 7.63 -30.23
CA THR A 792 6.41 8.79 -30.86
C THR A 792 5.43 8.41 -32.00
N PHE A 793 5.81 7.54 -32.94
CA PHE A 793 4.92 7.14 -34.04
C PHE A 793 3.94 6.02 -33.68
N GLN A 794 4.22 5.25 -32.63
CA GLN A 794 3.28 4.26 -32.10
C GLN A 794 2.10 4.95 -31.43
N THR A 795 2.33 6.02 -30.65
CA THR A 795 1.27 6.85 -30.07
C THR A 795 0.32 7.38 -31.15
N LEU A 796 0.83 7.88 -32.28
CA LEU A 796 -0.01 8.32 -33.40
C LEU A 796 -0.85 7.20 -34.01
N LYS A 797 -0.28 5.99 -34.14
CA LYS A 797 -0.99 4.83 -34.65
C LYS A 797 -2.14 4.42 -33.73
N VAL A 798 -1.89 4.40 -32.41
CA VAL A 798 -2.89 4.10 -31.39
C VAL A 798 -3.99 5.16 -31.40
N LEU A 799 -3.66 6.44 -31.42
CA LEU A 799 -4.66 7.53 -31.46
C LEU A 799 -5.56 7.47 -32.71
N LYS A 800 -5.04 7.06 -33.87
CA LYS A 800 -5.85 6.84 -35.09
C LYS A 800 -6.82 5.66 -34.94
N GLN A 801 -6.38 4.58 -34.31
CA GLN A 801 -7.23 3.42 -34.02
C GLN A 801 -8.32 3.80 -33.02
N SER A 802 -8.00 4.55 -31.97
CA SER A 802 -8.96 5.03 -30.98
C SER A 802 -10.05 5.94 -31.60
N LEU A 803 -9.73 6.76 -32.60
CA LEU A 803 -10.72 7.56 -33.34
C LEU A 803 -11.70 6.68 -34.14
N ALA A 804 -11.21 5.62 -34.79
CA ALA A 804 -12.06 4.69 -35.52
C ALA A 804 -13.01 3.94 -34.55
N SER A 805 -12.50 3.48 -33.42
CA SER A 805 -13.30 2.82 -32.39
C SER A 805 -14.33 3.76 -31.76
N ALA A 806 -13.96 5.01 -31.45
CA ALA A 806 -14.87 6.02 -30.94
C ALA A 806 -16.04 6.30 -31.91
N ARG A 807 -15.78 6.29 -33.22
CA ARG A 807 -16.82 6.35 -34.25
C ARG A 807 -17.78 5.17 -34.18
N THR A 808 -17.25 3.94 -34.15
CA THR A 808 -18.04 2.71 -34.05
C THR A 808 -18.90 2.69 -32.78
N ILE A 809 -18.37 3.19 -31.66
CA ILE A 809 -19.10 3.27 -30.40
C ILE A 809 -20.23 4.30 -30.51
N LEU A 810 -19.96 5.50 -31.05
CA LEU A 810 -20.96 6.56 -31.20
C LEU A 810 -22.15 6.16 -32.09
N GLU A 811 -21.87 5.34 -33.11
CA GLU A 811 -22.87 4.78 -34.02
C GLU A 811 -23.59 3.53 -33.47
N CYS A 812 -23.12 2.97 -32.35
CA CYS A 812 -23.66 1.73 -31.79
C CYS A 812 -25.06 1.92 -31.21
N THR A 813 -26.05 1.31 -31.87
CA THR A 813 -27.45 1.36 -31.46
C THR A 813 -27.74 0.56 -30.18
N VAL A 814 -26.93 -0.46 -29.86
CA VAL A 814 -27.07 -1.28 -28.64
C VAL A 814 -26.59 -0.51 -27.40
N CYS A 815 -25.45 0.18 -27.50
CA CYS A 815 -24.91 0.99 -26.40
C CYS A 815 -25.76 2.22 -26.06
N PHE A 816 -26.55 2.68 -27.01
CA PHE A 816 -27.33 3.89 -26.91
C PHE A 816 -28.81 3.67 -27.30
N GLN A 817 -29.39 2.52 -26.96
CA GLN A 817 -30.82 2.25 -27.18
C GLN A 817 -31.69 3.34 -26.54
N SER A 818 -32.69 3.83 -27.27
CA SER A 818 -33.66 4.86 -26.86
C SER A 818 -34.66 4.32 -25.82
N ILE A 819 -34.18 3.97 -24.63
CA ILE A 819 -35.06 3.64 -23.50
C ILE A 819 -34.52 4.34 -22.26
N LYS A 820 -35.43 5.01 -21.54
CA LYS A 820 -35.30 5.73 -20.26
C LYS A 820 -34.66 4.86 -19.15
N SER A 821 -33.42 4.46 -19.31
CA SER A 821 -32.66 3.64 -18.37
C SER A 821 -31.44 4.41 -17.88
N PRO A 822 -31.08 4.34 -16.59
CA PRO A 822 -29.89 5.00 -16.04
C PRO A 822 -28.56 4.55 -16.69
N ARG A 823 -28.57 3.49 -17.53
CA ARG A 823 -27.39 2.95 -18.22
C ARG A 823 -26.87 3.80 -19.39
N THR A 824 -27.69 4.64 -20.01
CA THR A 824 -27.23 5.54 -21.12
C THR A 824 -26.25 6.59 -20.62
N SER A 825 -26.37 7.03 -19.36
CA SER A 825 -25.46 8.02 -18.75
C SER A 825 -24.01 7.55 -18.65
N ARG A 826 -23.78 6.26 -18.31
CA ARG A 826 -22.45 5.67 -18.17
C ARG A 826 -21.72 5.58 -19.51
N ASN A 827 -22.41 5.21 -20.58
CA ASN A 827 -21.79 5.09 -21.90
C ASN A 827 -21.46 6.45 -22.52
N VAL A 828 -22.28 7.48 -22.26
CA VAL A 828 -21.98 8.87 -22.63
C VAL A 828 -20.74 9.36 -21.89
N TYR A 829 -20.64 9.07 -20.59
CA TYR A 829 -19.47 9.42 -19.79
C TYR A 829 -18.20 8.74 -20.30
N LEU A 830 -18.25 7.43 -20.61
CA LEU A 830 -17.10 6.66 -21.08
C LEU A 830 -16.64 7.11 -22.48
N LEU A 831 -17.57 7.28 -23.43
CA LEU A 831 -17.24 7.78 -24.76
C LEU A 831 -16.72 9.22 -24.70
N GLY A 832 -17.32 10.07 -23.87
CA GLY A 832 -16.85 11.43 -23.66
C GLY A 832 -15.46 11.49 -23.01
N SER A 833 -15.18 10.62 -22.04
CA SER A 833 -13.85 10.49 -21.44
C SER A 833 -12.81 10.05 -22.48
N LEU A 834 -13.16 9.08 -23.34
CA LEU A 834 -12.28 8.62 -24.42
C LEU A 834 -11.98 9.75 -25.41
N LEU A 835 -13.00 10.49 -25.87
CA LEU A 835 -12.81 11.61 -26.81
C LEU A 835 -11.99 12.75 -26.19
N SER A 836 -12.18 13.02 -24.89
CA SER A 836 -11.38 14.03 -24.16
C SER A 836 -9.92 13.59 -23.99
N SER A 837 -9.68 12.31 -23.69
CA SER A 837 -8.34 11.72 -23.59
C SER A 837 -7.61 11.73 -24.95
N ILE A 838 -8.31 11.38 -26.04
CA ILE A 838 -7.76 11.47 -27.40
C ILE A 838 -7.37 12.91 -27.73
N GLY A 839 -8.23 13.90 -27.42
CA GLY A 839 -7.93 15.32 -27.65
C GLY A 839 -6.70 15.81 -26.89
N SER A 840 -6.64 15.51 -25.58
CA SER A 840 -5.50 15.87 -24.74
C SER A 840 -4.20 15.23 -25.23
N SER A 841 -4.25 13.94 -25.58
CA SER A 841 -3.10 13.18 -26.09
C SER A 841 -2.58 13.70 -27.43
N TYR A 842 -3.45 14.14 -28.35
CA TYR A 842 -3.01 14.81 -29.59
C TYR A 842 -2.34 16.17 -29.30
N GLY A 843 -2.85 16.93 -28.33
CA GLY A 843 -2.24 18.19 -27.88
C GLY A 843 -0.86 17.97 -27.29
N ASP A 844 -0.73 17.04 -26.34
CA ASP A 844 0.54 16.71 -25.68
C ASP A 844 1.57 16.17 -26.67
N PHE A 845 1.15 15.26 -27.56
CA PHE A 845 1.98 14.74 -28.63
C PHE A 845 2.59 15.89 -29.47
N PHE A 846 1.76 16.82 -29.93
CA PHE A 846 2.21 17.92 -30.77
C PHE A 846 3.11 18.89 -30.00
N TYR A 847 2.78 19.19 -28.73
CA TYR A 847 3.58 20.04 -27.86
C TYR A 847 4.99 19.47 -27.64
N ILE A 848 5.11 18.16 -27.39
CA ILE A 848 6.39 17.48 -27.21
C ILE A 848 7.21 17.51 -28.52
N GLN A 849 6.60 17.25 -29.67
CA GLN A 849 7.31 17.33 -30.95
C GLN A 849 7.76 18.77 -31.27
N LYS A 850 6.97 19.78 -30.88
CA LYS A 850 7.34 21.19 -31.00
C LYS A 850 8.57 21.53 -30.15
N GLN A 851 8.66 21.04 -28.91
CA GLN A 851 9.87 21.24 -28.09
C GLN A 851 11.12 20.65 -28.75
N ARG A 852 11.03 19.43 -29.31
CA ARG A 852 12.14 18.80 -30.04
C ARG A 852 12.63 19.62 -31.24
N THR A 853 11.72 20.36 -31.90
CA THR A 853 12.12 21.26 -33.00
C THR A 853 12.85 22.52 -32.54
N ALA A 854 12.60 22.99 -31.31
CA ALA A 854 13.35 24.10 -30.75
C ALA A 854 14.82 23.72 -30.53
N GLU A 855 15.07 22.49 -30.05
CA GLU A 855 16.43 21.95 -29.87
C GLU A 855 17.17 21.74 -31.20
N SER A 856 16.47 21.20 -32.22
CA SER A 856 17.00 21.10 -33.60
C SER A 856 17.32 22.46 -34.22
N SER A 857 16.47 23.47 -34.00
CA SER A 857 16.65 24.81 -34.54
C SER A 857 17.84 25.56 -33.89
N VAL A 858 18.13 25.28 -32.61
CA VAL A 858 19.27 25.84 -31.88
C VAL A 858 20.59 25.13 -32.24
N SER A 859 20.55 23.82 -32.48
CA SER A 859 21.72 22.99 -32.78
C SER A 859 22.08 22.92 -34.28
N GLY A 860 21.19 23.35 -35.17
CA GLY A 860 21.37 23.24 -36.63
C GLY A 860 21.32 21.81 -37.17
N THR A 861 20.88 20.83 -36.36
CA THR A 861 20.87 19.42 -36.74
C THR A 861 19.50 19.04 -37.29
N PRO A 862 19.37 18.55 -38.54
CA PRO A 862 18.08 18.20 -39.12
C PRO A 862 17.49 16.94 -38.46
N ILE A 863 16.16 16.91 -38.35
CA ILE A 863 15.41 15.81 -37.75
C ILE A 863 15.27 14.70 -38.79
N ARG A 864 15.78 13.51 -38.46
CA ARG A 864 15.70 12.32 -39.32
C ARG A 864 14.43 11.54 -39.01
N LEU A 865 13.69 11.20 -40.06
CA LEU A 865 12.48 10.41 -40.03
C LEU A 865 12.65 9.24 -40.97
N VAL A 866 12.44 8.03 -40.47
CA VAL A 866 12.46 6.85 -41.32
C VAL A 866 11.01 6.46 -41.60
N VAL A 867 10.59 6.53 -42.86
CA VAL A 867 9.22 6.28 -43.31
C VAL A 867 9.21 5.07 -44.24
N GLY A 868 8.48 4.01 -43.87
CA GLY A 868 8.37 2.79 -44.65
C GLY A 868 7.72 1.65 -43.86
N GLN A 869 7.58 0.46 -44.46
CA GLN A 869 7.09 -0.73 -43.78
C GLN A 869 8.27 -1.55 -43.22
N GLN A 870 8.23 -1.87 -41.92
CA GLN A 870 9.32 -2.48 -41.15
C GLN A 870 9.67 -3.94 -41.56
N LEU A 871 8.96 -4.52 -42.53
CA LEU A 871 9.12 -5.91 -42.94
C LEU A 871 10.40 -6.16 -43.78
N ASP A 872 10.96 -5.13 -44.41
CA ASP A 872 12.25 -5.22 -45.11
C ASP A 872 12.99 -3.87 -45.10
N ALA A 873 14.29 -3.86 -44.77
CA ALA A 873 15.05 -2.62 -44.56
C ALA A 873 15.24 -1.77 -45.84
N ARG A 874 14.92 -2.33 -47.01
CA ARG A 874 15.04 -1.67 -48.33
C ARG A 874 13.83 -0.81 -48.71
N ASP A 875 12.72 -0.96 -48.00
CA ASP A 875 11.47 -0.21 -48.22
C ASP A 875 11.33 0.98 -47.25
N MET A 876 12.38 1.25 -46.48
CA MET A 876 12.46 2.36 -45.52
C MET A 876 13.18 3.55 -46.16
N VAL A 877 12.48 4.68 -46.25
CA VAL A 877 13.03 5.95 -46.75
C VAL A 877 13.36 6.85 -45.58
N GLU A 878 14.64 7.22 -45.44
CA GLU A 878 15.06 8.23 -44.47
C GLU A 878 14.88 9.64 -45.07
N LEU A 879 14.00 10.42 -44.45
CA LEU A 879 13.77 11.83 -44.70
C LEU A 879 14.52 12.64 -43.64
N SER A 880 15.26 13.67 -44.06
CA SER A 880 15.89 14.61 -43.13
C SER A 880 15.20 15.96 -43.30
N LEU A 881 14.47 16.40 -42.28
CA LEU A 881 13.67 17.62 -42.30
C LEU A 881 14.26 18.64 -41.32
N GLU A 882 14.34 19.90 -41.75
CA GLU A 882 14.61 21.00 -40.83
C GLU A 882 13.41 21.21 -39.90
N GLY A 883 13.64 21.74 -38.68
CA GLY A 883 12.61 21.92 -37.65
C GLY A 883 11.28 22.50 -38.17
N PRO A 884 11.28 23.61 -38.93
CA PRO A 884 10.06 24.18 -39.50
C PRO A 884 9.35 23.24 -40.50
N SER A 885 10.09 22.52 -41.34
CA SER A 885 9.54 21.54 -42.29
C SER A 885 8.98 20.31 -41.58
N TYR A 886 9.58 19.90 -40.46
CA TYR A 886 9.07 18.82 -39.62
C TYR A 886 7.74 19.19 -38.94
N ILE A 887 7.62 20.41 -38.41
CA ILE A 887 6.34 20.90 -37.85
C ILE A 887 5.27 20.98 -38.94
N ALA A 888 5.58 21.54 -40.10
CA ALA A 888 4.63 21.61 -41.21
C ALA A 888 4.17 20.22 -41.66
N PHE A 889 5.08 19.24 -41.67
CA PHE A 889 4.76 17.84 -41.95
C PHE A 889 3.83 17.23 -40.89
N LEU A 890 4.09 17.44 -39.60
CA LEU A 890 3.22 16.97 -38.52
C LEU A 890 1.84 17.64 -38.54
N GLN A 891 1.77 18.95 -38.74
CA GLN A 891 0.51 19.69 -38.85
C GLN A 891 -0.33 19.18 -40.03
N ALA A 892 0.29 18.95 -41.19
CA ALA A 892 -0.39 18.38 -42.34
C ALA A 892 -0.86 16.93 -42.09
N SER A 893 -0.07 16.15 -41.35
CA SER A 893 -0.33 14.72 -41.08
C SER A 893 -1.36 14.47 -39.99
N LEU A 894 -1.72 15.49 -39.19
CA LEU A 894 -2.68 15.41 -38.08
C LEU A 894 -4.02 16.09 -38.38
N LYS A 895 -4.09 16.87 -39.46
CA LYS A 895 -5.27 17.65 -39.81
C LYS A 895 -6.52 16.79 -39.99
N GLY A 896 -6.39 15.65 -40.68
CA GLY A 896 -7.53 14.76 -40.94
C GLY A 896 -8.07 14.09 -39.67
N GLU A 897 -7.19 13.78 -38.73
CA GLU A 897 -7.47 13.16 -37.45
C GLU A 897 -8.14 14.15 -36.50
N LEU A 898 -7.67 15.40 -36.47
CA LEU A 898 -8.29 16.48 -35.71
C LEU A 898 -9.70 16.81 -36.24
N ASP A 899 -9.86 16.88 -37.56
CA ASP A 899 -11.18 17.06 -38.20
C ASP A 899 -12.12 15.89 -37.89
N CYS A 900 -11.60 14.67 -37.76
CA CYS A 900 -12.35 13.49 -37.34
C CYS A 900 -12.80 13.61 -35.87
N LEU A 901 -11.89 13.99 -34.98
CA LEU A 901 -12.18 14.17 -33.56
C LEU A 901 -13.26 15.24 -33.32
N VAL A 902 -13.18 16.37 -34.04
CA VAL A 902 -14.20 17.44 -34.01
C VAL A 902 -15.58 16.88 -34.38
N LYS A 903 -15.68 16.14 -35.50
CA LYS A 903 -16.93 15.53 -35.95
C LYS A 903 -17.50 14.53 -34.94
N LEU A 904 -16.64 13.77 -34.25
CA LEU A 904 -17.07 12.84 -33.21
C LEU A 904 -17.58 13.56 -31.96
N GLY A 905 -16.93 14.65 -31.55
CA GLY A 905 -17.40 15.51 -30.46
C GLY A 905 -18.76 16.16 -30.78
N GLU A 906 -18.94 16.67 -32.00
CA GLU A 906 -20.22 17.20 -32.49
C GLU A 906 -21.31 16.12 -32.57
N GLY A 907 -20.96 14.92 -33.01
CA GLY A 907 -21.88 13.78 -33.05
C GLY A 907 -22.34 13.33 -31.67
N LEU A 908 -21.44 13.30 -30.68
CA LEU A 908 -21.79 13.04 -29.28
C LEU A 908 -22.74 14.12 -28.73
N ALA A 909 -22.45 15.39 -28.98
CA ALA A 909 -23.29 16.51 -28.56
C ALA A 909 -24.70 16.45 -29.18
N THR A 910 -24.77 16.20 -30.49
CA THR A 910 -26.03 16.08 -31.24
C THR A 910 -26.88 14.94 -30.71
N ARG A 911 -26.27 13.77 -30.48
CA ARG A 911 -26.96 12.61 -29.93
C ARG A 911 -27.48 12.86 -28.52
N GLN A 912 -26.68 13.51 -27.68
CA GLN A 912 -27.08 13.85 -26.32
C GLN A 912 -28.26 14.83 -26.30
N SER A 913 -28.23 15.83 -27.20
CA SER A 913 -29.34 16.75 -27.39
C SER A 913 -30.61 16.03 -27.85
N GLN A 914 -30.53 15.15 -28.84
CA GLN A 914 -31.67 14.39 -29.35
C GLN A 914 -32.34 13.55 -28.25
N LEU A 915 -31.54 12.79 -27.47
CA LEU A 915 -32.03 11.96 -26.35
C LEU A 915 -32.76 12.77 -25.27
N HIS A 916 -32.39 14.04 -25.08
CA HIS A 916 -32.99 14.91 -24.06
C HIS A 916 -34.19 15.70 -24.59
N THR A 917 -34.43 15.69 -25.92
CA THR A 917 -35.56 16.36 -26.56
C THR A 917 -36.64 15.38 -27.07
N GLU A 918 -36.34 14.08 -27.10
CA GLU A 918 -37.23 13.01 -27.53
C GLU A 918 -38.48 12.93 -26.63
N GLY A 919 -39.67 12.92 -27.24
CA GLY A 919 -40.97 12.99 -26.55
C GLY A 919 -41.42 14.41 -26.17
N HIS A 920 -40.64 15.44 -26.50
CA HIS A 920 -40.98 16.86 -26.28
C HIS A 920 -41.16 17.64 -27.58
N GLU A 921 -41.30 16.95 -28.72
CA GLU A 921 -41.37 17.53 -30.06
C GLU A 921 -42.50 18.55 -30.17
N ASN A 922 -43.66 18.22 -29.56
CA ASN A 922 -44.90 19.01 -29.60
C ASN A 922 -45.11 19.93 -28.39
N CYS A 923 -44.16 20.05 -27.47
CA CYS A 923 -44.29 20.99 -26.35
C CYS A 923 -44.15 22.44 -26.87
N GLU A 924 -45.13 23.30 -26.58
CA GLU A 924 -45.09 24.75 -26.84
C GLU A 924 -44.48 25.49 -25.63
N THR A 925 -43.56 26.42 -25.90
CA THR A 925 -42.86 27.21 -24.88
C THR A 925 -43.86 28.04 -24.06
N GLY A 926 -43.88 27.90 -22.74
CA GLY A 926 -44.80 28.59 -21.84
C GLY A 926 -46.08 27.79 -21.47
N THR A 927 -46.15 26.49 -21.78
CA THR A 927 -47.27 25.61 -21.42
C THR A 927 -46.82 24.40 -20.60
N SER A 928 -47.66 23.92 -19.67
CA SER A 928 -47.34 22.78 -18.80
C SER A 928 -47.19 21.50 -19.63
N CYS A 929 -46.06 20.79 -19.44
CA CYS A 929 -45.74 19.58 -20.18
C CYS A 929 -46.77 18.47 -19.91
N SER A 930 -47.39 17.93 -20.96
CA SER A 930 -48.39 16.85 -20.86
C SER A 930 -47.79 15.47 -20.55
N ASN A 931 -46.46 15.35 -20.46
CA ASN A 931 -45.74 14.08 -20.30
C ASN A 931 -45.32 13.76 -18.85
N THR A 932 -45.75 14.54 -17.85
CA THR A 932 -45.46 14.28 -16.43
C THR A 932 -46.68 13.70 -15.70
N GLU A 933 -46.77 12.37 -15.60
CA GLU A 933 -47.73 11.68 -14.73
C GLU A 933 -47.24 11.67 -13.26
N SER A 934 -47.05 12.83 -12.64
CA SER A 934 -46.92 12.92 -11.17
C SER A 934 -47.09 14.36 -10.66
N LEU A 935 -47.90 14.52 -9.61
CA LEU A 935 -48.08 15.78 -8.88
C LEU A 935 -46.78 16.16 -8.14
N PRO A 936 -46.43 17.46 -8.07
CA PRO A 936 -45.09 17.89 -7.72
C PRO A 936 -44.85 17.86 -6.20
N THR A 937 -43.87 17.08 -5.77
CA THR A 937 -43.17 17.32 -4.50
C THR A 937 -41.69 17.43 -4.79
N THR A 938 -41.19 18.66 -4.69
CA THR A 938 -39.78 19.08 -4.80
C THR A 938 -39.07 18.78 -6.12
N LYS A 939 -39.00 19.82 -6.96
CA LYS A 939 -38.26 19.99 -8.23
C LYS A 939 -37.03 19.09 -8.40
N HIS A 940 -37.20 17.95 -9.07
CA HIS A 940 -36.11 17.25 -9.76
C HIS A 940 -36.02 17.78 -11.21
N PRO A 941 -34.83 18.00 -11.81
CA PRO A 941 -34.68 18.55 -13.17
C PRO A 941 -35.34 17.73 -14.30
N MET A 942 -35.87 16.55 -14.00
CA MET A 942 -36.55 15.68 -14.97
C MET A 942 -38.06 15.96 -15.08
N GLU A 943 -38.59 16.92 -14.33
CA GLU A 943 -40.03 17.25 -14.31
C GLU A 943 -40.36 18.58 -15.04
N VAL A 944 -39.37 19.21 -15.69
CA VAL A 944 -39.53 20.46 -16.44
C VAL A 944 -39.25 20.18 -17.93
N CYS A 945 -40.02 20.81 -18.83
CA CYS A 945 -39.83 20.64 -20.26
C CYS A 945 -38.39 21.04 -20.68
N PRO A 946 -37.65 20.19 -21.41
CA PRO A 946 -36.31 20.48 -21.93
C PRO A 946 -36.21 21.76 -22.77
N LYS A 947 -37.33 22.24 -23.33
CA LYS A 947 -37.39 23.50 -24.10
C LYS A 947 -37.38 24.76 -23.20
N GLU A 948 -37.59 24.62 -21.89
CA GLU A 948 -37.68 25.75 -20.95
C GLU A 948 -36.47 25.86 -20.01
N VAL A 949 -35.51 24.93 -20.12
CA VAL A 949 -34.34 24.85 -19.25
C VAL A 949 -33.07 24.71 -20.09
N ASP A 950 -32.02 25.44 -19.72
CA ASP A 950 -30.70 25.20 -20.30
C ASP A 950 -30.16 23.85 -19.83
N MET A 951 -30.23 22.85 -20.72
CA MET A 951 -29.84 21.46 -20.44
C MET A 951 -28.35 21.33 -20.08
N THR A 952 -27.50 22.28 -20.48
CA THR A 952 -26.08 22.29 -20.10
C THR A 952 -25.89 22.54 -18.61
N THR A 953 -26.77 23.34 -18.00
CA THR A 953 -26.77 23.62 -16.55
C THR A 953 -27.57 22.60 -15.74
N ALA A 954 -28.60 22.01 -16.35
CA ALA A 954 -29.52 21.12 -15.64
C ALA A 954 -29.11 19.64 -15.65
N CYS A 955 -28.32 19.19 -16.62
CA CYS A 955 -27.99 17.78 -16.80
C CYS A 955 -26.49 17.52 -16.75
N ALA A 956 -26.06 16.69 -15.78
CA ALA A 956 -24.65 16.37 -15.55
C ALA A 956 -23.92 15.76 -16.76
N CYS A 957 -24.65 15.08 -17.66
CA CYS A 957 -24.13 14.48 -18.88
C CYS A 957 -23.71 15.49 -19.95
N PHE A 958 -24.26 16.72 -19.95
CA PHE A 958 -23.80 17.79 -20.85
C PHE A 958 -22.46 18.39 -20.40
N ARG A 959 -22.11 18.31 -19.10
CA ARG A 959 -20.77 18.68 -18.63
C ARG A 959 -19.67 17.85 -19.30
N THR A 960 -19.93 16.56 -19.56
CA THR A 960 -19.00 15.70 -20.31
C THR A 960 -18.87 16.15 -21.77
N VAL A 961 -19.98 16.57 -22.40
CA VAL A 961 -19.94 17.12 -23.77
C VAL A 961 -19.10 18.40 -23.81
N ASP A 962 -19.21 19.27 -22.80
CA ASP A 962 -18.43 20.50 -22.71
C ASP A 962 -16.94 20.23 -22.44
N GLN A 963 -16.62 19.23 -21.61
CA GLN A 963 -15.25 18.76 -21.41
C GLN A 963 -14.61 18.25 -22.71
N VAL A 964 -15.35 17.48 -23.52
CA VAL A 964 -14.89 17.03 -24.84
C VAL A 964 -14.62 18.23 -25.76
N LYS A 965 -15.55 19.19 -25.83
CA LYS A 965 -15.35 20.41 -26.63
C LYS A 965 -14.13 21.21 -26.19
N ALA A 966 -13.91 21.36 -24.88
CA ALA A 966 -12.77 22.07 -24.33
C ALA A 966 -11.45 21.38 -24.69
N ALA A 967 -11.37 20.06 -24.57
CA ALA A 967 -10.19 19.28 -24.95
C ALA A 967 -9.89 19.39 -26.46
N ILE A 968 -10.92 19.35 -27.31
CA ILE A 968 -10.79 19.52 -28.77
C ILE A 968 -10.30 20.93 -29.11
N ALA A 969 -10.88 21.96 -28.49
CA ALA A 969 -10.49 23.35 -28.71
C ALA A 969 -9.03 23.59 -28.30
N GLU A 970 -8.59 22.98 -27.19
CA GLU A 970 -7.21 23.08 -26.73
C GLU A 970 -6.24 22.36 -27.68
N ALA A 971 -6.59 21.16 -28.16
CA ALA A 971 -5.81 20.46 -29.17
C ALA A 971 -5.69 21.28 -30.46
N GLN A 972 -6.78 21.89 -30.93
CA GLN A 972 -6.78 22.79 -32.09
C GLN A 972 -5.88 24.00 -31.88
N ARG A 973 -5.92 24.60 -30.68
CA ARG A 973 -5.07 25.73 -30.31
C ARG A 973 -3.60 25.34 -30.31
N ILE A 974 -3.25 24.19 -29.72
CA ILE A 974 -1.85 23.71 -29.63
C ILE A 974 -1.29 23.37 -31.02
N ILE A 975 -2.08 22.74 -31.88
CA ILE A 975 -1.66 22.35 -33.24
C ILE A 975 -1.54 23.56 -34.18
N SER A 976 -2.38 24.58 -33.99
CA SER A 976 -2.39 25.80 -34.83
C SER A 976 -1.37 26.87 -34.39
N ALA A 977 -0.97 26.87 -33.10
CA ALA A 977 0.02 27.78 -32.53
C ALA A 977 1.45 27.29 -32.76
#